data_AF-A0A1Z5TM32-F1
#
_entry.id   AF-A0A1Z5TM32-F1
#
_cell.length_a   1.000
_cell.length_b   1.000
_cell.length_c   1.000
_cell.angle_alpha   90.00
_cell.angle_beta   90.00
_cell.angle_gamma   90.00
#
_symmetry.space_group_name_H-M   'P 1'
#
loop_
_entity.id
_entity.type
_entity.pdbx_description
1 polymer ?
#
loop_
_entity_poly.entity_id
_entity_poly.type
_entity_poly.pdbx_seq_one_letter_code
_entity_poly.pdbx_strand_id
1 'polypeptide(L)'
;MDTHQPVLMTTAKDRSPNPLRPYYVPPSVGNATASSNSPSRPPHAHTASAAGKSVANDLFPEMDLDFKGSASEAWSASRALLDALLYKYLSVLLAQPFDVAKTVLQVSLPPGVDAGLDGGRRKASARYSDLPEDERDAGSETGEESDDMPDYFTSATPRSRSPRKRRRTPPSEGEASPASTSRDRRDRQGEEDYNLRLKRHDSLTHVMSTLYNTSGAVGLWRGTNCTFLYSVLLKTTDSFIRSLLLALLGLPEISGPDPSGLGSALSASQAGVGLSGLDLSDSPNAFGSLVVVGISSALAAVLLSPLDQVRTRLIMAPTTHHPRGVVQNLRRLPSLLAPSSLWLPTALAHSIPQLFSASTPLVLRRYFKISPEATPGVWSLSSFCTCLSDLFLRLPLETIERRAQVHAMKRTEPLLPTIVEPAPYAGIGGTVYSILYQEGETKTKDPRTGMVKIKKGQGVAGGLRPLHFIVLCAVALFVLIPWLTFEWHPEIGEHVLGASSRLLGKKPPPETKKPFEPEYYDWRTRSQFQPVRQDVNHKSVEELCQSFPRHLLQDIQPVLKTGHGVLETRVRTQLRSASACIDDLLIFSDIDEIFQHREVIDVVGDLRKDFIQGNDQLPDYLAQKELADNGTLTEGNPAHIKGWALDKFKFLPQISRAWRMRPEKRWYVFFEADTYIVWDNMFRLLANYDPDVPLYFGSPSPNLAGSWMGNGGPGYVLSRETMRRLVKDDFDENGAYAGCKLCERWESEMMTNCCGDSIVGWAVHEDAATNLSGLWPMFNPHPLHGVPFSKLYWCEPVISMHKTTPEDTIGLWKWEESRREANRPLLYADMIQYLNLTDVEVRVDWDNADWDGYPAPKDGDAYNSFEDCGAACKDDKNCFQWNYHLKRCTFVKSIRLGSAREAQVDSKKPEVLEKDWSREDQRFMAGWDLERIREWIDHHQCDRPHWVRPSTERIF
;
A
#
# COMPACT_ATOMS: atom_id res chain seq x y z
N MET A 1 -19.59 68.28 -29.36
CA MET A 1 -19.04 69.30 -28.44
C MET A 1 -19.30 68.80 -27.04
N ASP A 2 -18.22 68.73 -26.27
CA ASP A 2 -18.12 69.11 -24.86
C ASP A 2 -18.99 68.38 -23.81
N THR A 3 -18.34 67.39 -23.18
CA THR A 3 -18.19 67.21 -21.72
C THR A 3 -19.40 67.29 -20.78
N HIS A 4 -19.54 66.26 -19.94
CA HIS A 4 -19.40 66.43 -18.48
C HIS A 4 -18.86 65.15 -17.82
N GLN A 5 -18.26 65.26 -16.64
CA GLN A 5 -17.57 64.18 -15.92
C GLN A 5 -18.53 63.35 -15.04
N PRO A 6 -18.24 62.05 -14.79
CA PRO A 6 -18.76 61.36 -13.61
C PRO A 6 -18.02 61.82 -12.34
N VAL A 7 -18.73 61.88 -11.21
CA VAL A 7 -18.20 62.34 -9.93
C VAL A 7 -17.50 61.19 -9.18
N LEU A 8 -16.38 61.50 -8.51
CA LEU A 8 -15.67 60.57 -7.65
C LEU A 8 -16.50 60.28 -6.38
N MET A 9 -17.08 59.08 -6.26
CA MET A 9 -17.88 58.70 -5.10
C MET A 9 -17.03 57.94 -4.08
N THR A 10 -16.56 58.65 -3.05
CA THR A 10 -15.78 58.06 -1.95
C THR A 10 -16.67 57.27 -1.01
N THR A 11 -16.72 55.95 -1.17
CA THR A 11 -17.48 55.04 -0.31
C THR A 11 -16.85 54.92 1.07
N ALA A 12 -17.38 55.70 2.02
CA ALA A 12 -17.08 55.54 3.43
C ALA A 12 -17.54 54.16 3.95
N LYS A 13 -16.90 53.70 5.03
CA LYS A 13 -17.13 52.43 5.73
C LYS A 13 -18.63 52.04 5.80
N ASP A 14 -19.04 51.06 5.01
CA ASP A 14 -20.25 50.29 5.28
C ASP A 14 -19.88 48.96 5.96
N ARG A 15 -20.66 48.56 6.96
CA ARG A 15 -20.53 47.31 7.73
C ARG A 15 -21.79 46.46 7.54
N SER A 16 -22.32 46.46 6.32
CA SER A 16 -23.37 45.54 5.87
C SER A 16 -22.82 44.10 5.80
N PRO A 17 -23.55 43.09 6.28
CA PRO A 17 -23.11 41.70 6.15
C PRO A 17 -23.13 41.25 4.69
N ASN A 18 -22.12 40.47 4.29
CA ASN A 18 -22.08 39.84 2.98
C ASN A 18 -23.28 38.86 2.86
N PRO A 19 -24.13 38.93 1.82
CA PRO A 19 -25.26 38.01 1.66
C PRO A 19 -24.86 36.53 1.55
N LEU A 20 -23.63 36.22 1.10
CA LEU A 20 -23.06 34.86 1.08
C LEU A 20 -22.45 34.43 2.42
N ARG A 21 -22.22 35.37 3.35
CA ARG A 21 -21.71 35.11 4.71
C ARG A 21 -22.32 36.09 5.75
N PRO A 22 -23.63 36.00 6.06
CA PRO A 22 -24.34 37.03 6.84
C PRO A 22 -23.87 37.22 8.29
N TYR A 23 -23.03 36.32 8.79
CA TYR A 23 -22.56 36.28 10.18
C TYR A 23 -21.02 36.42 10.30
N TYR A 24 -20.31 36.67 9.18
CA TYR A 24 -18.85 36.81 9.21
C TYR A 24 -18.42 38.20 9.71
N VAL A 25 -17.95 38.25 10.95
CA VAL A 25 -17.20 39.40 11.49
C VAL A 25 -15.69 39.07 11.45
N PRO A 26 -14.86 39.87 10.76
CA PRO A 26 -13.41 39.67 10.78
C PRO A 26 -12.83 40.09 12.14
N PRO A 27 -11.84 39.38 12.67
CA PRO A 27 -11.23 39.70 13.97
C PRO A 27 -10.45 41.02 13.89
N SER A 28 -10.54 41.83 14.96
CA SER A 28 -9.68 42.99 15.16
C SER A 28 -8.32 42.56 15.70
N VAL A 29 -7.25 42.76 14.93
CA VAL A 29 -5.87 42.59 15.43
C VAL A 29 -5.60 43.65 16.49
N GLY A 30 -5.44 43.23 17.74
CA GLY A 30 -5.09 44.12 18.86
C GLY A 30 -3.59 44.40 18.92
N ASN A 31 -3.21 45.65 19.19
CA ASN A 31 -1.80 46.01 19.38
C ASN A 31 -1.28 45.48 20.73
N ALA A 32 -0.50 44.40 20.70
CA ALA A 32 0.26 43.95 21.87
C ALA A 32 1.39 44.93 22.20
N THR A 33 1.24 45.72 23.27
CA THR A 33 2.25 46.68 23.72
C THR A 33 3.43 45.96 24.39
N ALA A 34 4.46 45.61 23.62
CA ALA A 34 5.68 45.01 24.14
C ALA A 34 6.50 46.01 24.98
N SER A 35 6.68 45.74 26.27
CA SER A 35 7.56 46.52 27.15
C SER A 35 9.03 46.18 26.89
N SER A 36 9.84 47.19 26.54
CA SER A 36 11.25 47.03 26.25
C SER A 36 12.12 46.82 27.49
N ASN A 37 13.09 45.90 27.41
CA ASN A 37 14.38 46.01 28.10
C ASN A 37 15.42 45.02 27.53
N SER A 38 16.55 45.55 27.07
CA SER A 38 17.71 44.78 26.59
C SER A 38 18.84 44.79 27.63
N PRO A 39 19.79 43.84 27.58
CA PRO A 39 21.18 44.29 27.49
C PRO A 39 22.14 43.40 26.66
N SER A 40 22.79 44.04 25.68
CA SER A 40 24.19 43.90 25.24
C SER A 40 24.96 42.55 25.28
N ARG A 41 25.30 42.08 24.07
CA ARG A 41 26.67 41.86 23.52
C ARG A 41 27.55 40.66 24.01
N PRO A 42 28.10 39.82 23.09
CA PRO A 42 28.98 38.68 23.41
C PRO A 42 30.50 38.92 23.16
N PRO A 43 31.39 37.99 23.58
CA PRO A 43 32.82 37.99 23.24
C PRO A 43 33.31 36.82 22.35
N HIS A 44 33.84 37.18 21.18
CA HIS A 44 35.04 36.67 20.47
C HIS A 44 35.49 35.18 20.36
N ALA A 45 35.91 34.86 19.11
CA ALA A 45 37.06 34.03 18.69
C ALA A 45 36.89 32.49 18.68
N HIS A 46 37.63 31.70 17.87
CA HIS A 46 38.89 31.95 17.13
C HIS A 46 38.88 31.52 15.64
N THR A 47 39.86 32.02 14.87
CA THR A 47 40.16 31.67 13.48
C THR A 47 41.45 30.84 13.35
N ALA A 48 41.59 30.05 12.27
CA ALA A 48 42.86 29.48 11.83
C ALA A 48 42.93 29.28 10.30
N SER A 49 44.09 29.61 9.73
CA SER A 49 44.55 29.47 8.33
C SER A 49 44.22 28.13 7.63
N ALA A 50 43.88 28.00 6.35
CA ALA A 50 44.30 28.68 5.10
C ALA A 50 45.66 28.23 4.50
N ALA A 51 45.63 27.55 3.35
CA ALA A 51 46.60 27.62 2.22
C ALA A 51 46.25 26.60 1.11
N GLY A 52 46.52 26.93 -0.17
CA GLY A 52 46.51 25.95 -1.29
C GLY A 52 45.51 26.23 -2.42
N LYS A 53 45.78 27.22 -3.29
CA LYS A 53 45.06 27.40 -4.56
C LYS A 53 45.69 26.57 -5.67
N SER A 54 44.87 25.96 -6.53
CA SER A 54 45.23 25.48 -7.86
C SER A 54 44.19 25.98 -8.88
N VAL A 55 44.63 26.37 -10.08
CA VAL A 55 43.80 27.09 -11.06
C VAL A 55 43.16 26.09 -12.02
N ALA A 56 42.22 25.30 -11.50
CA ALA A 56 41.56 24.21 -12.24
C ALA A 56 40.04 24.09 -12.01
N ASN A 57 39.46 24.79 -11.02
CA ASN A 57 38.07 24.58 -10.61
C ASN A 57 37.04 25.50 -11.32
N ASP A 58 37.47 26.55 -12.02
CA ASP A 58 36.59 27.60 -12.57
C ASP A 58 35.88 27.21 -13.90
N LEU A 59 35.74 25.92 -14.22
CA LEU A 59 35.21 25.44 -15.52
C LEU A 59 34.15 24.33 -15.47
N PHE A 60 33.99 23.60 -14.36
CA PHE A 60 32.93 22.58 -14.19
C PHE A 60 32.45 22.51 -12.73
N PRO A 61 31.32 23.14 -12.36
CA PRO A 61 30.82 23.19 -10.99
C PRO A 61 29.92 22.01 -10.57
N GLU A 62 29.96 20.87 -11.27
CA GLU A 62 29.25 19.64 -10.91
C GLU A 62 30.21 18.43 -10.83
N MET A 63 30.79 18.21 -9.64
CA MET A 63 31.28 16.91 -9.11
C MET A 63 32.08 17.13 -7.80
N ASP A 64 31.44 17.63 -6.74
CA ASP A 64 32.07 17.68 -5.41
C ASP A 64 31.85 16.35 -4.67
N LEU A 65 32.69 15.35 -4.99
CA LEU A 65 32.64 14.01 -4.39
C LEU A 65 33.51 13.97 -3.12
N ASP A 66 32.88 14.13 -1.94
CA ASP A 66 33.56 14.00 -0.65
C ASP A 66 34.12 12.59 -0.45
N PHE A 67 35.43 12.47 -0.70
CA PHE A 67 36.18 11.23 -0.72
C PHE A 67 36.39 10.58 0.66
N LYS A 68 35.77 11.10 1.73
CA LYS A 68 35.79 10.50 3.08
C LYS A 68 34.52 9.73 3.44
N GLY A 69 33.36 10.04 2.84
CA GLY A 69 32.14 9.25 3.03
C GLY A 69 32.17 7.94 2.26
N SER A 70 32.55 8.02 0.97
CA SER A 70 32.43 6.93 0.00
C SER A 70 33.17 5.64 0.37
N ALA A 71 34.26 5.71 1.13
CA ALA A 71 34.99 4.52 1.58
C ALA A 71 34.18 3.66 2.59
N SER A 72 33.36 4.31 3.43
CA SER A 72 32.47 3.63 4.38
C SER A 72 31.31 2.94 3.66
N GLU A 73 30.70 3.67 2.73
CA GLU A 73 29.53 3.23 1.97
C GLU A 73 29.89 2.15 0.92
N ALA A 74 31.02 2.32 0.22
CA ALA A 74 31.53 1.28 -0.67
C ALA A 74 31.93 0.01 0.10
N TRP A 75 32.41 0.13 1.34
CA TRP A 75 32.70 -1.04 2.18
C TRP A 75 31.44 -1.73 2.69
N SER A 76 30.40 -0.97 3.10
CA SER A 76 29.12 -1.55 3.50
C SER A 76 28.39 -2.22 2.33
N ALA A 77 28.38 -1.59 1.15
CA ALA A 77 27.84 -2.17 -0.09
C ALA A 77 28.63 -3.41 -0.55
N SER A 78 29.96 -3.37 -0.47
CA SER A 78 30.82 -4.53 -0.78
C SER A 78 30.55 -5.68 0.18
N ARG A 79 30.36 -5.40 1.48
CA ARG A 79 30.00 -6.40 2.48
C ARG A 79 28.63 -6.99 2.23
N ALA A 80 27.61 -6.18 1.97
CA ALA A 80 26.26 -6.65 1.64
C ALA A 80 26.25 -7.54 0.38
N LEU A 81 27.07 -7.19 -0.63
CA LEU A 81 27.27 -8.03 -1.81
C LEU A 81 27.97 -9.36 -1.48
N LEU A 82 29.02 -9.35 -0.66
CA LEU A 82 29.73 -10.56 -0.23
C LEU A 82 28.82 -11.48 0.60
N ASP A 83 28.08 -10.93 1.55
CA ASP A 83 27.14 -11.67 2.40
C ASP A 83 25.99 -12.27 1.56
N ALA A 84 25.47 -11.53 0.56
CA ALA A 84 24.47 -12.04 -0.38
C ALA A 84 25.02 -13.13 -1.32
N LEU A 85 26.23 -12.96 -1.85
CA LEU A 85 26.91 -13.99 -2.68
C LEU A 85 27.21 -15.26 -1.87
N LEU A 86 27.64 -15.11 -0.61
CA LEU A 86 27.91 -16.23 0.30
C LEU A 86 26.62 -16.98 0.65
N TYR A 87 25.54 -16.27 0.99
CA TYR A 87 24.22 -16.86 1.21
C TYR A 87 23.74 -17.60 -0.04
N LYS A 88 23.88 -16.98 -1.23
CA LYS A 88 23.48 -17.59 -2.50
C LYS A 88 24.28 -18.87 -2.78
N TYR A 89 25.59 -18.86 -2.56
CA TYR A 89 26.44 -20.05 -2.70
C TYR A 89 26.02 -21.16 -1.73
N LEU A 90 25.76 -20.83 -0.45
CA LEU A 90 25.31 -21.78 0.55
C LEU A 90 23.93 -22.39 0.20
N SER A 91 22.98 -21.58 -0.30
CA SER A 91 21.67 -22.07 -0.74
C SER A 91 21.79 -23.05 -1.92
N VAL A 92 22.70 -22.77 -2.87
CA VAL A 92 22.98 -23.67 -4.00
C VAL A 92 23.66 -24.95 -3.51
N LEU A 93 24.60 -24.85 -2.57
CA LEU A 93 25.28 -26.01 -1.96
C LEU A 93 24.29 -26.94 -1.25
N LEU A 94 23.28 -26.40 -0.56
CA LEU A 94 22.23 -27.19 0.09
C LEU A 94 21.22 -27.80 -0.91
N ALA A 95 20.88 -27.07 -1.98
CA ALA A 95 19.94 -27.55 -3.00
C ALA A 95 20.54 -28.57 -3.99
N GLN A 96 21.85 -28.51 -4.27
CA GLN A 96 22.49 -29.27 -5.34
C GLN A 96 22.19 -30.79 -5.35
N PRO A 97 22.15 -31.52 -4.21
CA PRO A 97 21.85 -32.96 -4.22
C PRO A 97 20.45 -33.29 -4.78
N PHE A 98 19.47 -32.42 -4.52
CA PHE A 98 18.11 -32.56 -5.04
C PHE A 98 18.03 -32.19 -6.51
N ASP A 99 18.70 -31.11 -6.92
CA ASP A 99 18.77 -30.68 -8.32
C ASP A 99 19.48 -31.73 -9.21
N VAL A 100 20.54 -32.36 -8.71
CA VAL A 100 21.23 -33.49 -9.37
C VAL A 100 20.31 -34.69 -9.49
N ALA A 101 19.60 -35.09 -8.43
CA ALA A 101 18.65 -36.21 -8.47
C ALA A 101 17.46 -35.94 -9.41
N LYS A 102 16.92 -34.72 -9.38
CA LYS A 102 15.83 -34.25 -10.25
C LYS A 102 16.23 -34.29 -11.72
N THR A 103 17.37 -33.70 -12.07
CA THR A 103 17.85 -33.67 -13.47
C THR A 103 18.23 -35.05 -13.99
N VAL A 104 18.72 -35.96 -13.14
CA VAL A 104 18.88 -37.38 -13.48
C VAL A 104 17.54 -38.04 -13.84
N LEU A 105 16.48 -37.83 -13.05
CA LEU A 105 15.15 -38.37 -13.37
C LEU A 105 14.56 -37.78 -14.67
N GLN A 106 14.63 -36.45 -14.83
CA GLN A 106 14.12 -35.73 -16.01
C GLN A 106 14.74 -36.23 -17.33
N VAL A 107 16.02 -36.62 -17.29
CA VAL A 107 16.75 -37.16 -18.45
C VAL A 107 16.60 -38.68 -18.60
N SER A 108 16.38 -39.43 -17.52
CA SER A 108 16.35 -40.90 -17.55
C SER A 108 15.25 -41.48 -18.46
N LEU A 109 15.61 -42.52 -19.24
CA LEU A 109 14.64 -43.39 -19.90
C LEU A 109 13.96 -44.31 -18.86
N PRO A 110 12.61 -44.40 -18.81
CA PRO A 110 11.93 -45.32 -17.90
C PRO A 110 12.00 -46.79 -18.36
N PRO A 111 12.23 -47.75 -17.44
CA PRO A 111 12.25 -49.18 -17.77
C PRO A 111 10.87 -49.63 -18.25
N GLY A 112 10.82 -50.20 -19.46
CA GLY A 112 9.58 -50.58 -20.13
C GLY A 112 9.56 -50.28 -21.63
N VAL A 113 10.50 -49.49 -22.14
CA VAL A 113 10.70 -49.24 -23.58
C VAL A 113 11.50 -50.38 -24.24
N ASP A 114 12.45 -50.98 -23.51
CA ASP A 114 13.41 -51.98 -24.03
C ASP A 114 12.75 -53.27 -24.57
N ALA A 115 11.50 -53.54 -24.20
CA ALA A 115 10.73 -54.70 -24.64
C ALA A 115 10.37 -54.68 -26.15
N GLY A 116 10.83 -53.70 -26.93
CA GLY A 116 10.50 -53.53 -28.35
C GLY A 116 11.69 -53.37 -29.31
N LEU A 117 12.95 -53.37 -28.86
CA LEU A 117 14.10 -53.01 -29.71
C LEU A 117 15.23 -54.05 -29.83
N ASP A 118 15.16 -55.17 -29.13
CA ASP A 118 16.07 -56.31 -29.37
C ASP A 118 15.29 -57.56 -29.81
N GLY A 119 15.22 -57.76 -31.13
CA GLY A 119 14.36 -58.73 -31.80
C GLY A 119 14.97 -59.22 -33.11
N GLY A 120 15.97 -60.08 -33.01
CA GLY A 120 16.86 -60.43 -34.13
C GLY A 120 16.22 -61.17 -35.32
N ARG A 121 16.84 -61.00 -36.49
CA ARG A 121 16.61 -61.70 -37.76
C ARG A 121 16.02 -63.13 -37.63
N ARG A 122 14.82 -63.34 -38.16
CA ARG A 122 14.39 -64.65 -38.70
C ARG A 122 13.77 -64.49 -40.09
N LYS A 123 14.08 -65.44 -40.98
CA LYS A 123 13.45 -65.62 -42.31
C LYS A 123 12.23 -66.54 -42.18
N ALA A 124 11.46 -66.65 -43.27
CA ALA A 124 10.31 -67.56 -43.46
C ALA A 124 9.08 -67.24 -42.60
N SER A 125 7.84 -67.57 -43.00
CA SER A 125 7.30 -67.94 -44.33
C SER A 125 5.79 -67.66 -44.33
N ALA A 126 5.17 -67.60 -45.51
CA ALA A 126 3.74 -67.31 -45.67
C ALA A 126 2.80 -68.36 -45.06
N ARG A 127 1.70 -67.90 -44.44
CA ARG A 127 0.34 -68.32 -44.84
C ARG A 127 -0.74 -67.28 -44.46
N TYR A 128 -1.99 -67.64 -44.70
CA TYR A 128 -3.16 -66.77 -44.93
C TYR A 128 -4.31 -67.15 -43.97
N SER A 129 -5.45 -66.45 -44.08
CA SER A 129 -6.80 -66.78 -43.56
C SER A 129 -7.09 -66.67 -42.04
N ASP A 130 -7.92 -65.66 -41.74
CA ASP A 130 -9.23 -65.76 -41.05
C ASP A 130 -9.40 -65.58 -39.53
N LEU A 131 -10.68 -65.39 -39.18
CA LEU A 131 -11.34 -64.76 -38.02
C LEU A 131 -12.40 -65.75 -37.44
N PRO A 132 -13.24 -65.39 -36.44
CA PRO A 132 -13.01 -64.73 -35.14
C PRO A 132 -13.66 -65.58 -33.99
N GLU A 133 -14.08 -64.94 -32.88
CA GLU A 133 -15.13 -65.40 -31.92
C GLU A 133 -14.82 -66.63 -31.02
N ASP A 134 -15.28 -66.74 -29.75
CA ASP A 134 -15.78 -65.70 -28.84
C ASP A 134 -15.65 -66.07 -27.33
N GLU A 135 -15.93 -65.08 -26.46
CA GLU A 135 -16.38 -65.07 -25.05
C GLU A 135 -16.18 -66.25 -24.03
N ARG A 136 -15.74 -65.84 -22.82
CA ARG A 136 -16.14 -66.31 -21.45
C ARG A 136 -15.82 -67.79 -21.05
N ASP A 137 -15.68 -68.15 -19.76
CA ASP A 137 -15.92 -67.46 -18.48
C ASP A 137 -14.82 -67.77 -17.42
N ALA A 138 -14.91 -67.21 -16.20
CA ALA A 138 -13.89 -67.30 -15.13
C ALA A 138 -14.37 -68.04 -13.86
N GLY A 139 -13.45 -68.39 -12.95
CA GLY A 139 -13.79 -68.92 -11.62
C GLY A 139 -12.64 -68.95 -10.60
N SER A 140 -12.98 -68.69 -9.32
CA SER A 140 -12.20 -68.90 -8.06
C SER A 140 -10.86 -68.12 -7.89
N GLU A 141 -10.38 -67.76 -6.68
CA GLU A 141 -11.00 -67.69 -5.33
C GLU A 141 -10.24 -66.72 -4.38
N THR A 142 -10.94 -66.34 -3.30
CA THR A 142 -10.64 -65.62 -2.02
C THR A 142 -9.20 -65.40 -1.46
N GLY A 143 -9.05 -64.31 -0.67
CA GLY A 143 -7.98 -64.04 0.33
C GLY A 143 -7.36 -62.63 0.23
N GLU A 144 -7.85 -61.59 0.95
CA GLU A 144 -7.50 -61.17 2.34
C GLU A 144 -6.00 -60.84 2.52
N GLU A 145 -5.56 -59.57 2.65
CA GLU A 145 -5.65 -58.63 3.81
C GLU A 145 -4.90 -59.12 5.08
N SER A 146 -4.03 -58.35 5.76
CA SER A 146 -3.38 -57.04 5.50
C SER A 146 -1.85 -57.16 5.78
N ASP A 147 -0.97 -56.18 6.05
CA ASP A 147 -1.02 -54.71 6.32
C ASP A 147 0.37 -54.07 6.02
N ASP A 148 0.58 -52.76 6.25
CA ASP A 148 1.92 -52.14 6.26
C ASP A 148 2.00 -50.83 7.10
N MET A 149 2.66 -50.87 8.27
CA MET A 149 2.87 -49.74 9.18
C MET A 149 4.37 -49.33 9.22
N PRO A 150 4.73 -48.03 9.18
CA PRO A 150 6.14 -47.61 9.13
C PRO A 150 6.81 -47.59 10.52
N ASP A 151 7.75 -48.50 10.77
CA ASP A 151 8.59 -48.50 11.96
C ASP A 151 9.48 -47.24 12.04
N TYR A 152 9.38 -46.51 13.15
CA TYR A 152 10.14 -45.30 13.44
C TYR A 152 10.82 -45.42 14.81
N PHE A 153 12.15 -45.16 14.83
CA PHE A 153 13.10 -45.48 15.90
C PHE A 153 13.36 -46.96 16.20
N THR A 154 14.61 -47.38 16.00
CA THR A 154 15.40 -47.91 17.13
C THR A 154 16.90 -47.74 16.87
N SER A 155 17.66 -47.40 17.91
CA SER A 155 19.12 -47.38 17.91
C SER A 155 19.64 -48.51 18.80
N ALA A 156 20.64 -49.25 18.35
CA ALA A 156 21.29 -50.26 19.17
C ALA A 156 22.75 -50.51 18.74
N THR A 157 23.62 -50.66 19.74
CA THR A 157 24.99 -51.17 19.58
C THR A 157 25.01 -52.69 19.92
N PRO A 158 26.02 -53.34 20.56
CA PRO A 158 26.56 -54.56 19.99
C PRO A 158 25.95 -55.88 20.49
N ARG A 159 26.18 -56.94 19.69
CA ARG A 159 25.74 -58.33 19.90
C ARG A 159 26.17 -58.95 21.24
N SER A 160 25.28 -59.77 21.83
CA SER A 160 25.64 -60.83 22.79
C SER A 160 25.53 -62.25 22.15
N ARG A 161 25.75 -63.34 22.91
CA ARG A 161 26.19 -64.65 22.38
C ARG A 161 25.31 -65.87 22.74
N SER A 162 24.92 -66.64 21.70
CA SER A 162 24.88 -68.13 21.68
C SER A 162 23.83 -68.84 22.57
N PRO A 163 23.71 -70.20 22.64
CA PRO A 163 24.39 -71.28 21.90
C PRO A 163 23.54 -72.52 21.42
N ARG A 164 23.66 -72.87 20.13
CA ARG A 164 24.21 -74.18 19.61
C ARG A 164 23.64 -75.56 20.07
N LYS A 165 23.09 -76.34 19.12
CA LYS A 165 23.15 -77.83 18.97
C LYS A 165 22.68 -78.18 17.52
N ARG A 166 23.35 -78.89 16.60
CA ARG A 166 24.62 -79.67 16.45
C ARG A 166 24.61 -81.19 16.74
N ARG A 167 24.31 -82.00 15.70
CA ARG A 167 24.86 -83.34 15.31
C ARG A 167 24.11 -83.82 14.03
N ARG A 168 24.59 -84.72 13.16
CA ARG A 168 25.77 -85.63 13.16
C ARG A 168 26.30 -85.87 11.72
N THR A 169 27.48 -86.48 11.60
CA THR A 169 28.36 -86.73 10.42
C THR A 169 28.63 -88.25 10.24
N PRO A 170 29.50 -88.80 9.34
CA PRO A 170 30.13 -88.41 8.04
C PRO A 170 30.06 -89.61 7.01
N PRO A 171 31.12 -90.14 6.32
CA PRO A 171 32.21 -89.58 5.47
C PRO A 171 32.30 -90.19 4.02
N SER A 172 33.17 -89.64 3.16
CA SER A 172 34.03 -90.30 2.13
C SER A 172 34.39 -89.27 1.04
N GLU A 173 35.51 -88.53 1.18
CA GLU A 173 36.83 -88.78 0.53
C GLU A 173 36.90 -88.38 -0.95
N GLY A 174 37.76 -87.38 -1.25
CA GLY A 174 37.93 -86.81 -2.60
C GLY A 174 38.70 -85.48 -2.61
N GLU A 175 40.03 -85.58 -2.75
CA GLU A 175 40.97 -84.51 -3.15
C GLU A 175 41.15 -83.27 -2.25
N ALA A 176 42.24 -82.53 -2.50
CA ALA A 176 42.85 -81.59 -1.55
C ALA A 176 42.70 -80.12 -1.95
N SER A 177 42.53 -79.25 -0.94
CA SER A 177 42.61 -77.80 -1.13
C SER A 177 44.06 -77.34 -1.31
N PRO A 178 44.29 -76.39 -2.23
CA PRO A 178 44.95 -75.15 -1.87
C PRO A 178 44.00 -73.94 -2.01
N ALA A 179 44.36 -72.82 -1.40
CA ALA A 179 43.49 -71.65 -1.33
C ALA A 179 43.20 -71.04 -2.72
N SER A 180 41.92 -70.99 -3.10
CA SER A 180 41.47 -70.34 -4.33
C SER A 180 41.54 -68.81 -4.21
N THR A 181 42.69 -68.22 -4.56
CA THR A 181 42.80 -66.79 -4.83
C THR A 181 41.90 -66.45 -6.02
N SER A 182 40.81 -65.72 -5.79
CA SER A 182 39.85 -65.33 -6.86
C SER A 182 40.37 -64.18 -7.74
N ARG A 183 41.56 -64.36 -8.32
CA ARG A 183 41.92 -63.74 -9.59
C ARG A 183 41.10 -64.44 -10.69
N ASP A 184 39.87 -63.97 -10.88
CA ASP A 184 39.29 -63.71 -12.22
C ASP A 184 37.85 -63.19 -12.11
N ARG A 185 37.75 -61.88 -11.87
CA ARG A 185 36.56 -61.08 -12.19
C ARG A 185 36.88 -59.62 -12.52
N ARG A 186 38.11 -59.34 -13.00
CA ARG A 186 38.56 -57.98 -13.36
C ARG A 186 38.43 -57.65 -14.86
N ASP A 187 38.53 -58.63 -15.75
CA ASP A 187 38.63 -58.37 -17.20
C ASP A 187 37.28 -58.39 -17.93
N ARG A 188 36.18 -57.96 -17.28
CA ARG A 188 34.86 -57.90 -17.96
C ARG A 188 33.78 -56.92 -17.44
N GLN A 189 34.09 -56.00 -16.52
CA GLN A 189 33.08 -55.04 -15.99
C GLN A 189 33.56 -53.57 -15.91
N GLY A 190 34.67 -53.21 -16.56
CA GLY A 190 35.21 -51.84 -16.53
C GLY A 190 34.34 -50.76 -17.20
N GLU A 191 33.31 -51.15 -17.95
CA GLU A 191 32.40 -50.22 -18.66
C GLU A 191 31.07 -49.97 -17.93
N GLU A 192 30.73 -50.73 -16.89
CA GLU A 192 29.43 -50.61 -16.20
C GLU A 192 29.45 -49.77 -14.90
N ASP A 193 30.61 -49.60 -14.26
CA ASP A 193 30.75 -49.06 -12.89
C ASP A 193 30.18 -47.63 -12.67
N TYR A 194 29.89 -46.88 -13.74
CA TYR A 194 29.34 -45.52 -13.67
C TYR A 194 27.85 -45.40 -14.02
N ASN A 195 27.17 -46.49 -14.40
CA ASN A 195 25.78 -46.46 -14.89
C ASN A 195 24.77 -46.73 -13.74
N LEU A 196 23.87 -45.77 -13.46
CA LEU A 196 22.86 -45.91 -12.41
C LEU A 196 21.66 -46.72 -12.92
N ARG A 197 21.63 -48.01 -12.57
CA ARG A 197 20.42 -48.84 -12.73
C ARG A 197 19.33 -48.45 -11.71
N LEU A 198 18.51 -47.48 -12.08
CA LEU A 198 17.39 -47.00 -11.26
C LEU A 198 16.27 -48.05 -11.17
N LYS A 199 15.82 -48.37 -9.95
CA LYS A 199 14.71 -49.30 -9.68
C LYS A 199 13.37 -48.60 -9.41
N ARG A 200 13.42 -47.30 -9.12
CA ARG A 200 12.31 -46.42 -8.73
C ARG A 200 12.54 -45.07 -9.38
N HIS A 201 11.77 -44.74 -10.42
CA HIS A 201 11.86 -43.46 -11.17
C HIS A 201 10.94 -42.37 -10.59
N ASP A 202 10.18 -42.73 -9.56
CA ASP A 202 9.26 -41.90 -8.77
C ASP A 202 9.94 -41.30 -7.51
N SER A 203 11.14 -41.76 -7.14
CA SER A 203 11.73 -41.52 -5.82
C SER A 203 13.09 -40.82 -5.89
N LEU A 204 13.11 -39.50 -5.63
CA LEU A 204 14.35 -38.70 -5.54
C LEU A 204 15.36 -39.27 -4.54
N THR A 205 14.88 -39.75 -3.38
CA THR A 205 15.75 -40.32 -2.33
C THR A 205 16.44 -41.61 -2.79
N HIS A 206 15.79 -42.44 -3.62
CA HIS A 206 16.43 -43.59 -4.25
C HIS A 206 17.54 -43.17 -5.23
N VAL A 207 17.34 -42.11 -6.00
CA VAL A 207 18.38 -41.59 -6.92
C VAL A 207 19.56 -41.04 -6.13
N MET A 208 19.31 -40.27 -5.06
CA MET A 208 20.36 -39.75 -4.17
C MET A 208 21.16 -40.87 -3.49
N SER A 209 20.52 -41.91 -2.97
CA SER A 209 21.24 -43.04 -2.35
C SER A 209 22.02 -43.86 -3.37
N THR A 210 21.49 -44.04 -4.59
CA THR A 210 22.23 -44.75 -5.66
C THR A 210 23.43 -43.93 -6.14
N LEU A 211 23.29 -42.61 -6.32
CA LEU A 211 24.40 -41.69 -6.62
C LEU A 211 25.49 -41.70 -5.55
N TYR A 212 25.09 -41.66 -4.27
CA TYR A 212 26.03 -41.72 -3.15
C TYR A 212 26.80 -43.06 -3.14
N ASN A 213 26.12 -44.17 -3.44
CA ASN A 213 26.74 -45.50 -3.46
C ASN A 213 27.70 -45.72 -4.64
N THR A 214 27.47 -45.13 -5.82
CA THR A 214 28.40 -45.26 -6.97
C THR A 214 29.51 -44.20 -7.00
N SER A 215 29.23 -42.99 -6.51
CA SER A 215 30.06 -41.80 -6.73
C SER A 215 30.50 -41.10 -5.44
N GLY A 216 30.12 -41.62 -4.27
CA GLY A 216 30.34 -40.98 -2.97
C GLY A 216 29.64 -39.63 -2.84
N ALA A 217 30.03 -38.85 -1.83
CA ALA A 217 29.52 -37.49 -1.62
C ALA A 217 29.73 -36.60 -2.86
N VAL A 218 30.88 -36.69 -3.54
CA VAL A 218 31.20 -35.91 -4.76
C VAL A 218 30.18 -36.15 -5.89
N GLY A 219 29.48 -37.30 -5.88
CA GLY A 219 28.37 -37.61 -6.78
C GLY A 219 27.13 -36.74 -6.62
N LEU A 220 26.88 -36.18 -5.43
CA LEU A 220 25.71 -35.36 -5.12
C LEU A 220 25.95 -33.87 -5.39
N TRP A 221 27.20 -33.40 -5.23
CA TRP A 221 27.60 -32.01 -5.51
C TRP A 221 28.22 -31.84 -6.90
N ARG A 222 27.74 -32.62 -7.88
CA ARG A 222 28.10 -32.47 -9.29
C ARG A 222 27.60 -31.12 -9.83
N GLY A 223 28.51 -30.22 -10.17
CA GLY A 223 28.20 -29.00 -10.91
C GLY A 223 27.89 -27.75 -10.08
N THR A 224 28.00 -27.79 -8.75
CA THR A 224 27.66 -26.67 -7.82
C THR A 224 28.17 -25.31 -8.28
N ASN A 225 29.45 -25.20 -8.65
CA ASN A 225 30.06 -23.93 -9.07
C ASN A 225 29.44 -23.40 -10.38
N CYS A 226 28.99 -24.30 -11.27
CA CYS A 226 28.29 -23.93 -12.50
C CYS A 226 26.86 -23.49 -12.20
N THR A 227 26.15 -24.19 -11.30
CA THR A 227 24.82 -23.79 -10.80
C THR A 227 24.86 -22.42 -10.14
N PHE A 228 25.86 -22.15 -9.30
CA PHE A 228 26.04 -20.87 -8.64
C PHE A 228 26.25 -19.74 -9.66
N LEU A 229 27.26 -19.86 -10.53
CA LEU A 229 27.55 -18.86 -11.58
C LEU A 229 26.34 -18.60 -12.47
N TYR A 230 25.65 -19.65 -12.91
CA TYR A 230 24.42 -19.52 -13.69
C TYR A 230 23.30 -18.82 -12.91
N SER A 231 23.09 -19.17 -11.64
CA SER A 231 22.02 -18.58 -10.82
C SER A 231 22.23 -17.09 -10.48
N VAL A 232 23.49 -16.64 -10.43
CA VAL A 232 23.85 -15.22 -10.29
C VAL A 232 23.65 -14.52 -11.63
N LEU A 233 24.31 -15.00 -12.68
CA LEU A 233 24.28 -14.38 -14.01
C LEU A 233 22.86 -14.29 -14.58
N LEU A 234 22.03 -15.31 -14.38
CA LEU A 234 20.64 -15.30 -14.87
C LEU A 234 19.83 -14.17 -14.25
N LYS A 235 19.92 -13.96 -12.93
CA LYS A 235 19.15 -12.90 -12.25
C LYS A 235 19.71 -11.51 -12.57
N THR A 236 21.03 -11.36 -12.72
CA THR A 236 21.63 -10.07 -13.09
C THR A 236 21.34 -9.69 -14.55
N THR A 237 21.44 -10.64 -15.48
CA THR A 237 21.14 -10.40 -16.91
C THR A 237 19.64 -10.20 -17.14
N ASP A 238 18.75 -10.95 -16.48
CA ASP A 238 17.31 -10.69 -16.54
C ASP A 238 16.96 -9.28 -16.04
N SER A 239 17.45 -8.89 -14.86
CA SER A 239 17.16 -7.56 -14.30
C SER A 239 17.72 -6.43 -15.17
N PHE A 240 18.92 -6.58 -15.73
CA PHE A 240 19.51 -5.60 -16.65
C PHE A 240 18.68 -5.45 -17.93
N ILE A 241 18.30 -6.58 -18.56
CA ILE A 241 17.46 -6.55 -19.78
C ILE A 241 16.07 -5.98 -19.47
N ARG A 242 15.50 -6.30 -18.30
CA ARG A 242 14.21 -5.79 -17.85
C ARG A 242 14.22 -4.27 -17.70
N SER A 243 15.16 -3.70 -16.93
CA SER A 243 15.25 -2.23 -16.77
C SER A 243 15.57 -1.52 -18.10
N LEU A 244 16.42 -2.11 -18.96
CA LEU A 244 16.68 -1.59 -20.31
C LEU A 244 15.43 -1.57 -21.19
N LEU A 245 14.62 -2.64 -21.17
CA LEU A 245 13.37 -2.71 -21.94
C LEU A 245 12.28 -1.78 -21.40
N LEU A 246 12.17 -1.61 -20.08
CA LEU A 246 11.24 -0.64 -19.48
C LEU A 246 11.61 0.79 -19.92
N ALA A 247 12.89 1.17 -19.81
CA ALA A 247 13.40 2.47 -20.24
C ALA A 247 13.19 2.73 -21.74
N LEU A 248 13.46 1.72 -22.60
CA LEU A 248 13.24 1.82 -24.05
C LEU A 248 11.76 1.95 -24.46
N LEU A 249 10.83 1.53 -23.60
CA LEU A 249 9.38 1.57 -23.85
C LEU A 249 8.67 2.71 -23.10
N GLY A 250 9.41 3.55 -22.36
CA GLY A 250 8.84 4.62 -21.53
C GLY A 250 7.96 4.10 -20.38
N LEU A 251 8.14 2.83 -19.97
CA LEU A 251 7.40 2.23 -18.88
C LEU A 251 8.13 2.50 -17.55
N PRO A 252 7.41 2.84 -16.46
CA PRO A 252 8.04 3.09 -15.16
C PRO A 252 8.71 1.82 -14.63
N GLU A 253 9.78 1.99 -13.86
CA GLU A 253 10.55 0.87 -13.33
C GLU A 253 9.72 0.06 -12.34
N ILE A 254 9.64 -1.25 -12.57
CA ILE A 254 8.92 -2.18 -11.68
C ILE A 254 9.70 -2.30 -10.38
N SER A 255 9.04 -2.00 -9.25
CA SER A 255 9.52 -2.14 -7.88
C SER A 255 10.00 -3.56 -7.56
N GLY A 256 11.26 -3.82 -7.87
CA GLY A 256 12.04 -4.94 -7.35
C GLY A 256 12.97 -4.47 -6.22
N PRO A 257 13.78 -5.38 -5.64
CA PRO A 257 14.84 -5.02 -4.70
C PRO A 257 15.80 -4.00 -5.32
N ASP A 258 16.26 -3.07 -4.50
CA ASP A 258 16.66 -1.70 -4.87
C ASP A 258 17.71 -1.61 -6.00
N PRO A 259 17.58 -0.67 -6.96
CA PRO A 259 18.53 -0.49 -8.05
C PRO A 259 19.93 -0.05 -7.56
N SER A 260 20.06 0.38 -6.31
CA SER A 260 21.32 0.81 -5.68
C SER A 260 22.25 -0.31 -5.25
N GLY A 261 21.84 -1.60 -5.31
CA GLY A 261 22.64 -2.69 -4.75
C GLY A 261 22.49 -4.06 -5.39
N LEU A 262 23.53 -4.53 -6.07
CA LEU A 262 23.68 -5.92 -6.54
C LEU A 262 23.49 -6.97 -5.40
N GLY A 263 23.81 -6.58 -4.16
CA GLY A 263 23.52 -7.39 -2.96
C GLY A 263 22.03 -7.53 -2.63
N SER A 264 21.20 -6.49 -2.84
CA SER A 264 19.75 -6.55 -2.62
C SER A 264 19.10 -7.52 -3.61
N ALA A 265 19.48 -7.42 -4.90
CA ALA A 265 19.04 -8.35 -5.94
C ALA A 265 19.46 -9.82 -5.69
N LEU A 266 20.57 -10.08 -4.97
CA LEU A 266 21.04 -11.43 -4.64
C LEU A 266 20.57 -11.94 -3.27
N SER A 267 20.10 -11.05 -2.39
CA SER A 267 19.57 -11.41 -1.08
C SER A 267 18.28 -12.25 -1.21
N ALA A 268 18.15 -13.25 -0.34
CA ALA A 268 16.93 -14.05 -0.21
C ALA A 268 15.92 -13.47 0.80
N SER A 269 16.22 -12.35 1.47
CA SER A 269 15.38 -11.80 2.55
C SER A 269 13.96 -11.41 2.10
N GLN A 270 13.76 -11.04 0.84
CA GLN A 270 12.43 -10.79 0.25
C GLN A 270 11.81 -12.03 -0.44
N ALA A 271 12.50 -13.17 -0.51
CA ALA A 271 11.91 -14.43 -0.97
C ALA A 271 10.94 -15.06 0.06
N GLY A 272 10.69 -14.37 1.19
CA GLY A 272 9.86 -14.83 2.30
C GLY A 272 8.38 -15.09 1.99
N VAL A 273 7.89 -14.74 0.79
CA VAL A 273 6.57 -15.19 0.30
C VAL A 273 6.60 -15.77 -1.13
N GLY A 274 7.75 -16.27 -1.60
CA GLY A 274 7.86 -17.25 -2.70
C GLY A 274 7.39 -16.86 -4.11
N LEU A 275 6.91 -15.63 -4.30
CA LEU A 275 6.70 -14.97 -5.59
C LEU A 275 8.06 -14.54 -6.19
N SER A 276 8.09 -14.08 -7.45
CA SER A 276 9.34 -13.78 -8.17
C SER A 276 10.19 -12.62 -7.62
N GLY A 277 9.77 -11.96 -6.53
CA GLY A 277 10.42 -10.76 -6.01
C GLY A 277 10.22 -9.53 -6.92
N LEU A 278 9.17 -9.55 -7.72
CA LEU A 278 8.71 -8.46 -8.58
C LEU A 278 7.23 -8.23 -8.24
N ASP A 279 6.89 -7.07 -7.69
CA ASP A 279 5.49 -6.67 -7.53
C ASP A 279 5.09 -5.73 -8.67
N LEU A 280 4.12 -6.15 -9.46
CA LEU A 280 3.64 -5.40 -10.62
C LEU A 280 2.34 -4.65 -10.31
N SER A 281 1.75 -4.77 -9.11
CA SER A 281 0.42 -4.19 -8.80
C SER A 281 0.37 -2.69 -9.00
N ASP A 282 1.50 -2.01 -8.75
CA ASP A 282 1.59 -0.56 -8.68
C ASP A 282 2.01 0.05 -10.03
N SER A 283 2.21 -0.80 -11.05
CA SER A 283 2.58 -0.36 -12.40
C SER A 283 1.35 0.08 -13.22
N PRO A 284 1.30 1.34 -13.72
CA PRO A 284 0.13 1.86 -14.43
C PRO A 284 -0.19 1.11 -15.73
N ASN A 285 0.81 0.49 -16.36
CA ASN A 285 0.63 -0.43 -17.49
C ASN A 285 1.11 -1.85 -17.14
N ALA A 286 0.42 -2.48 -16.18
CA ALA A 286 0.67 -3.86 -15.74
C ALA A 286 0.79 -4.89 -16.89
N PHE A 287 0.06 -4.71 -18.00
CA PHE A 287 0.17 -5.61 -19.16
C PHE A 287 1.50 -5.42 -19.91
N GLY A 288 1.90 -4.17 -20.18
CA GLY A 288 3.20 -3.85 -20.77
C GLY A 288 4.36 -4.34 -19.90
N SER A 289 4.31 -4.06 -18.60
CA SER A 289 5.30 -4.54 -17.62
C SER A 289 5.41 -6.08 -17.58
N LEU A 290 4.28 -6.79 -17.63
CA LEU A 290 4.24 -8.25 -17.67
C LEU A 290 4.81 -8.82 -18.98
N VAL A 291 4.51 -8.21 -20.14
CA VAL A 291 5.13 -8.58 -21.43
C VAL A 291 6.65 -8.38 -21.37
N VAL A 292 7.14 -7.28 -20.79
CA VAL A 292 8.58 -7.03 -20.62
C VAL A 292 9.24 -8.08 -19.72
N VAL A 293 8.62 -8.48 -18.60
CA VAL A 293 9.13 -9.57 -17.74
C VAL A 293 9.22 -10.91 -18.48
N GLY A 294 8.25 -11.22 -19.33
CA GLY A 294 8.31 -12.41 -20.19
C GLY A 294 9.48 -12.38 -21.19
N ILE A 295 9.70 -11.21 -21.81
CA ILE A 295 10.77 -11.01 -22.80
C ILE A 295 12.15 -10.99 -22.14
N SER A 296 12.34 -10.29 -21.01
CA SER A 296 13.63 -10.23 -20.31
C SER A 296 14.09 -11.61 -19.87
N SER A 297 13.17 -12.40 -19.31
CA SER A 297 13.48 -13.74 -18.82
C SER A 297 13.82 -14.70 -19.95
N ALA A 298 13.08 -14.63 -21.08
CA ALA A 298 13.37 -15.41 -22.28
C ALA A 298 14.75 -15.06 -22.87
N LEU A 299 15.07 -13.77 -23.01
CA LEU A 299 16.35 -13.30 -23.56
C LEU A 299 17.53 -13.68 -22.65
N ALA A 300 17.43 -13.45 -21.34
CA ALA A 300 18.46 -13.81 -20.37
C ALA A 300 18.74 -15.32 -20.35
N ALA A 301 17.68 -16.14 -20.39
CA ALA A 301 17.82 -17.60 -20.42
C ALA A 301 18.46 -18.10 -21.73
N VAL A 302 18.07 -17.56 -22.89
CA VAL A 302 18.65 -17.94 -24.19
C VAL A 302 20.12 -17.51 -24.30
N LEU A 303 20.48 -16.32 -23.82
CA LEU A 303 21.87 -15.83 -23.77
C LEU A 303 22.76 -16.70 -22.87
N LEU A 304 22.23 -17.20 -21.74
CA LEU A 304 22.98 -18.02 -20.78
C LEU A 304 22.81 -19.54 -20.97
N SER A 305 22.02 -19.97 -21.96
CA SER A 305 21.84 -21.38 -22.34
C SER A 305 23.16 -22.16 -22.54
N PRO A 306 24.25 -21.60 -23.09
CA PRO A 306 25.55 -22.28 -23.17
C PRO A 306 26.12 -22.68 -21.80
N LEU A 307 25.93 -21.85 -20.77
CA LEU A 307 26.40 -22.11 -19.41
C LEU A 307 25.54 -23.19 -18.72
N ASP A 308 24.23 -23.19 -18.99
CA ASP A 308 23.32 -24.20 -18.46
C ASP A 308 23.47 -25.57 -19.15
N GLN A 309 23.80 -25.60 -20.44
CA GLN A 309 24.26 -26.83 -21.11
C GLN A 309 25.51 -27.41 -20.44
N VAL A 310 26.48 -26.56 -20.06
CA VAL A 310 27.66 -26.99 -19.28
C VAL A 310 27.27 -27.47 -17.87
N ARG A 311 26.27 -26.86 -17.22
CA ARG A 311 25.71 -27.37 -15.94
C ARG A 311 25.15 -28.78 -16.13
N THR A 312 24.22 -28.97 -17.07
CA THR A 312 23.62 -30.28 -17.39
C THR A 312 24.70 -31.32 -17.76
N ARG A 313 25.73 -30.93 -18.53
CA ARG A 313 26.87 -31.80 -18.86
C ARG A 313 27.63 -32.27 -17.63
N LEU A 314 27.95 -31.37 -16.70
CA LEU A 314 28.72 -31.69 -15.49
C LEU A 314 27.92 -32.56 -14.51
N ILE A 315 26.59 -32.51 -14.57
CA ILE A 315 25.71 -33.44 -13.85
C ILE A 315 25.69 -34.80 -14.55
N MET A 316 25.37 -34.85 -15.85
CA MET A 316 25.12 -36.10 -16.60
C MET A 316 26.37 -36.92 -16.94
N ALA A 317 27.55 -36.29 -17.05
CA ALA A 317 28.80 -36.99 -17.36
C ALA A 317 29.46 -37.60 -16.11
N PRO A 318 30.04 -38.81 -16.19
CA PRO A 318 30.78 -39.46 -15.11
C PRO A 318 31.82 -38.56 -14.43
N THR A 319 32.08 -38.83 -13.15
CA THR A 319 33.07 -38.10 -12.33
C THR A 319 34.49 -38.29 -12.87
N THR A 320 34.76 -39.44 -13.49
CA THR A 320 36.00 -39.81 -14.19
C THR A 320 36.17 -39.12 -15.55
N HIS A 321 35.11 -38.52 -16.12
CA HIS A 321 35.18 -37.93 -17.46
C HIS A 321 35.69 -36.48 -17.41
N HIS A 322 36.95 -36.28 -17.78
CA HIS A 322 37.57 -34.95 -17.89
C HIS A 322 37.24 -34.27 -19.23
N PRO A 323 37.18 -32.92 -19.30
CA PRO A 323 37.42 -31.96 -18.23
C PRO A 323 36.17 -31.64 -17.40
N ARG A 324 36.36 -31.35 -16.11
CA ARG A 324 35.29 -30.98 -15.16
C ARG A 324 35.16 -29.46 -14.93
N GLY A 325 36.05 -28.64 -15.49
CA GLY A 325 36.06 -27.17 -15.30
C GLY A 325 35.09 -26.43 -16.21
N VAL A 326 34.35 -25.45 -15.69
CA VAL A 326 33.31 -24.69 -16.42
C VAL A 326 33.90 -23.99 -17.66
N VAL A 327 34.95 -23.16 -17.47
CA VAL A 327 35.60 -22.41 -18.56
C VAL A 327 36.14 -23.34 -19.66
N GLN A 328 36.65 -24.52 -19.29
CA GLN A 328 37.20 -25.48 -20.25
C GLN A 328 36.11 -26.21 -21.05
N ASN A 329 34.91 -26.38 -20.50
CA ASN A 329 33.76 -26.90 -21.24
C ASN A 329 33.10 -25.81 -22.11
N LEU A 330 32.99 -24.57 -21.62
CA LEU A 330 32.53 -23.43 -22.43
C LEU A 330 33.39 -23.23 -23.69
N ARG A 331 34.72 -23.29 -23.56
CA ARG A 331 35.67 -23.22 -24.70
C ARG A 331 35.62 -24.41 -25.67
N ARG A 332 34.82 -25.46 -25.37
CA ARG A 332 34.58 -26.61 -26.27
C ARG A 332 33.25 -26.53 -27.01
N LEU A 333 32.37 -25.58 -26.69
CA LEU A 333 31.14 -25.39 -27.44
C LEU A 333 31.48 -24.80 -28.82
N PRO A 334 30.81 -25.24 -29.91
CA PRO A 334 31.12 -24.81 -31.27
C PRO A 334 30.75 -23.35 -31.56
N SER A 335 29.96 -22.73 -30.68
CA SER A 335 29.46 -21.36 -30.81
C SER A 335 29.22 -20.75 -29.42
N LEU A 336 29.37 -19.42 -29.32
CA LEU A 336 29.06 -18.66 -28.10
C LEU A 336 27.55 -18.53 -27.84
N LEU A 337 26.71 -18.85 -28.83
CA LEU A 337 25.26 -18.96 -28.72
C LEU A 337 24.84 -20.42 -28.80
N ALA A 338 23.74 -20.77 -28.13
CA ALA A 338 23.15 -22.10 -28.21
C ALA A 338 22.61 -22.41 -29.63
N PRO A 339 22.56 -23.69 -30.06
CA PRO A 339 21.83 -24.10 -31.25
C PRO A 339 20.37 -23.64 -31.25
N SER A 340 19.83 -23.24 -32.41
CA SER A 340 18.45 -22.73 -32.54
C SER A 340 17.37 -23.71 -32.07
N SER A 341 17.64 -25.02 -32.11
CA SER A 341 16.77 -26.06 -31.56
C SER A 341 16.58 -26.01 -30.04
N LEU A 342 17.39 -25.22 -29.32
CA LEU A 342 17.30 -24.99 -27.87
C LEU A 342 16.65 -23.66 -27.49
N TRP A 343 16.56 -22.69 -28.42
CA TRP A 343 16.05 -21.35 -28.11
C TRP A 343 14.60 -21.40 -27.61
N LEU A 344 13.72 -22.07 -28.35
CA LEU A 344 12.31 -22.18 -27.99
C LEU A 344 12.06 -22.93 -26.66
N PRO A 345 12.60 -24.15 -26.39
CA PRO A 345 12.38 -24.81 -25.11
C PRO A 345 12.99 -24.03 -23.92
N THR A 346 14.17 -23.42 -24.07
CA THR A 346 14.78 -22.58 -23.01
C THR A 346 13.91 -21.34 -22.73
N ALA A 347 13.47 -20.63 -23.78
CA ALA A 347 12.64 -19.44 -23.65
C ALA A 347 11.30 -19.75 -22.96
N LEU A 348 10.65 -20.86 -23.31
CA LEU A 348 9.37 -21.28 -22.68
C LEU A 348 9.56 -21.70 -21.22
N ALA A 349 10.62 -22.46 -20.91
CA ALA A 349 10.89 -22.95 -19.55
C ALA A 349 11.18 -21.85 -18.54
N HIS A 350 11.69 -20.70 -19.00
CA HIS A 350 11.94 -19.54 -18.15
C HIS A 350 10.77 -18.53 -18.16
N SER A 351 10.24 -18.16 -19.33
CA SER A 351 9.20 -17.14 -19.42
C SER A 351 7.85 -17.55 -18.83
N ILE A 352 7.36 -18.78 -19.07
CA ILE A 352 6.02 -19.18 -18.62
C ILE A 352 5.89 -19.17 -17.08
N PRO A 353 6.81 -19.78 -16.30
CA PRO A 353 6.72 -19.73 -14.84
C PRO A 353 6.90 -18.32 -14.27
N GLN A 354 7.78 -17.50 -14.88
CA GLN A 354 7.97 -16.12 -14.44
C GLN A 354 6.75 -15.23 -14.72
N LEU A 355 6.11 -15.38 -15.88
CA LEU A 355 4.85 -14.70 -16.20
C LEU A 355 3.73 -15.10 -15.23
N PHE A 356 3.59 -16.39 -14.92
CA PHE A 356 2.64 -16.88 -13.92
C PHE A 356 2.89 -16.26 -12.54
N SER A 357 4.11 -16.39 -12.02
CA SER A 357 4.50 -15.84 -10.72
C SER A 357 4.36 -14.32 -10.63
N ALA A 358 4.78 -13.57 -11.66
CA ALA A 358 4.67 -12.10 -11.71
C ALA A 358 3.23 -11.60 -11.93
N SER A 359 2.34 -12.40 -12.54
CA SER A 359 0.91 -12.05 -12.69
C SER A 359 0.09 -12.29 -11.42
N THR A 360 0.58 -13.08 -10.47
CA THR A 360 -0.23 -13.47 -9.31
C THR A 360 -0.43 -12.34 -8.28
N PRO A 361 0.56 -11.49 -7.94
CA PRO A 361 0.35 -10.30 -7.08
C PRO A 361 -0.68 -9.35 -7.67
N LEU A 362 -0.60 -9.12 -8.98
CA LEU A 362 -1.58 -8.36 -9.77
C LEU A 362 -2.99 -8.93 -9.61
N VAL A 363 -3.16 -10.24 -9.77
CA VAL A 363 -4.48 -10.89 -9.64
C VAL A 363 -5.01 -10.79 -8.20
N LEU A 364 -4.19 -11.13 -7.20
CA LEU A 364 -4.59 -11.13 -5.79
C LEU A 364 -4.99 -9.73 -5.29
N ARG A 365 -4.17 -8.71 -5.57
CA ARG A 365 -4.46 -7.32 -5.17
C ARG A 365 -5.60 -6.70 -5.99
N ARG A 366 -5.57 -6.79 -7.33
CA ARG A 366 -6.51 -6.05 -8.20
C ARG A 366 -7.91 -6.67 -8.30
N TYR A 367 -8.02 -7.99 -8.25
CA TYR A 367 -9.32 -8.68 -8.40
C TYR A 367 -9.87 -9.18 -7.06
N PHE A 368 -9.02 -9.72 -6.19
CA PHE A 368 -9.46 -10.32 -4.92
C PHE A 368 -9.28 -9.39 -3.70
N LYS A 369 -8.62 -8.24 -3.86
CA LYS A 369 -8.25 -7.31 -2.77
C LYS A 369 -7.46 -7.96 -1.63
N ILE A 370 -6.79 -9.09 -1.92
CA ILE A 370 -5.91 -9.78 -0.98
C ILE A 370 -4.55 -9.09 -1.06
N SER A 371 -4.18 -8.39 0.01
CA SER A 371 -2.88 -7.72 0.16
C SER A 371 -2.12 -8.27 1.38
N PRO A 372 -0.77 -8.17 1.41
CA PRO A 372 0.03 -8.57 2.58
C PRO A 372 -0.33 -7.78 3.84
N GLU A 373 -0.71 -6.51 3.68
CA GLU A 373 -0.96 -5.56 4.77
C GLU A 373 -2.35 -5.77 5.39
N ALA A 374 -3.38 -5.93 4.54
CA ALA A 374 -4.76 -6.11 4.98
C ALA A 374 -5.06 -7.56 5.42
N THR A 375 -4.41 -8.56 4.79
CA THR A 375 -4.77 -9.97 4.93
C THR A 375 -3.54 -10.90 4.97
N PRO A 376 -2.56 -10.69 5.87
CA PRO A 376 -1.26 -11.37 5.85
C PRO A 376 -1.34 -12.91 5.81
N GLY A 377 -2.30 -13.51 6.53
CA GLY A 377 -2.51 -14.96 6.52
C GLY A 377 -3.03 -15.50 5.18
N VAL A 378 -4.01 -14.82 4.58
CA VAL A 378 -4.58 -15.19 3.27
C VAL A 378 -3.55 -14.95 2.16
N TRP A 379 -2.83 -13.82 2.20
CA TRP A 379 -1.73 -13.53 1.29
C TRP A 379 -0.64 -14.61 1.34
N SER A 380 -0.22 -15.02 2.55
CA SER A 380 0.79 -16.07 2.73
C SER A 380 0.33 -17.42 2.20
N LEU A 381 -0.94 -17.79 2.43
CA LEU A 381 -1.53 -19.02 1.89
C LEU A 381 -1.67 -18.99 0.37
N SER A 382 -2.20 -17.90 -0.20
CA SER A 382 -2.33 -17.72 -1.65
C SER A 382 -0.97 -17.76 -2.35
N SER A 383 0.03 -17.10 -1.77
CA SER A 383 1.41 -17.12 -2.28
C SER A 383 2.05 -18.51 -2.18
N PHE A 384 1.82 -19.26 -1.09
CA PHE A 384 2.24 -20.66 -0.98
C PHE A 384 1.59 -21.55 -2.07
N CYS A 385 0.28 -21.42 -2.30
CA CYS A 385 -0.41 -22.08 -3.40
C CYS A 385 0.13 -21.67 -4.78
N THR A 386 0.62 -20.43 -4.91
CA THR A 386 1.28 -19.92 -6.12
C THR A 386 2.64 -20.59 -6.33
N CYS A 387 3.47 -20.73 -5.29
CA CYS A 387 4.74 -21.46 -5.35
C CYS A 387 4.54 -22.91 -5.81
N LEU A 388 3.54 -23.57 -5.23
CA LEU A 388 3.18 -24.95 -5.56
C LEU A 388 2.72 -25.08 -7.02
N SER A 389 1.99 -24.08 -7.53
CA SER A 389 1.54 -24.02 -8.93
C SER A 389 2.67 -23.70 -9.91
N ASP A 390 3.57 -22.77 -9.58
CA ASP A 390 4.80 -22.48 -10.35
C ASP A 390 5.64 -23.74 -10.52
N LEU A 391 5.78 -24.57 -9.47
CA LEU A 391 6.52 -25.82 -9.54
C LEU A 391 5.89 -26.81 -10.55
N PHE A 392 4.57 -26.93 -10.59
CA PHE A 392 3.87 -27.78 -11.58
C PHE A 392 3.97 -27.24 -13.02
N LEU A 393 4.13 -25.92 -13.22
CA LEU A 393 4.39 -25.34 -14.54
C LEU A 393 5.87 -25.48 -14.96
N ARG A 394 6.80 -25.31 -14.01
CA ARG A 394 8.25 -25.33 -14.24
C ARG A 394 8.77 -26.73 -14.54
N LEU A 395 8.36 -27.75 -13.76
CA LEU A 395 8.93 -29.10 -13.89
C LEU A 395 8.75 -29.76 -15.27
N PRO A 396 7.57 -29.69 -15.94
CA PRO A 396 7.41 -30.26 -17.28
C PRO A 396 8.26 -29.53 -18.34
N LEU A 397 8.32 -28.19 -18.27
CA LEU A 397 9.08 -27.38 -19.21
C LEU A 397 10.60 -27.59 -19.04
N GLU A 398 11.09 -27.61 -17.79
CA GLU A 398 12.47 -27.98 -17.47
C GLU A 398 12.80 -29.39 -17.97
N THR A 399 11.88 -30.36 -17.84
CA THR A 399 12.09 -31.74 -18.35
C THR A 399 12.31 -31.76 -19.87
N ILE A 400 11.50 -31.03 -20.62
CA ILE A 400 11.63 -30.91 -22.08
C ILE A 400 12.97 -30.24 -22.43
N GLU A 401 13.36 -29.20 -21.69
CA GLU A 401 14.63 -28.51 -21.87
C GLU A 401 15.84 -29.41 -21.57
N ARG A 402 15.88 -30.11 -20.43
CA ARG A 402 17.00 -31.01 -20.07
C ARG A 402 17.21 -32.08 -21.15
N ARG A 403 16.12 -32.67 -21.67
CA ARG A 403 16.17 -33.65 -22.77
C ARG A 403 16.66 -33.02 -24.07
N ALA A 404 16.20 -31.82 -24.42
CA ALA A 404 16.70 -31.08 -25.58
C ALA A 404 18.21 -30.81 -25.48
N GLN A 405 18.69 -30.34 -24.32
CA GLN A 405 20.11 -30.09 -24.06
C GLN A 405 20.95 -31.37 -24.17
N VAL A 406 20.51 -32.49 -23.59
CA VAL A 406 21.23 -33.78 -23.67
C VAL A 406 21.26 -34.33 -25.10
N HIS A 407 20.16 -34.21 -25.85
CA HIS A 407 20.12 -34.57 -27.26
C HIS A 407 21.08 -33.70 -28.10
N ALA A 408 21.12 -32.38 -27.87
CA ALA A 408 22.07 -31.49 -28.53
C ALA A 408 23.52 -31.87 -28.21
N MET A 409 23.84 -32.18 -26.95
CA MET A 409 25.17 -32.63 -26.54
C MET A 409 25.57 -33.96 -27.21
N LYS A 410 24.70 -34.97 -27.24
CA LYS A 410 24.99 -36.24 -27.95
C LYS A 410 25.05 -36.07 -29.48
N ARG A 411 24.43 -35.04 -30.06
CA ARG A 411 24.60 -34.69 -31.48
C ARG A 411 25.97 -34.08 -31.78
N THR A 412 26.56 -33.33 -30.85
CA THR A 412 27.92 -32.78 -30.98
C THR A 412 29.00 -33.80 -30.60
N GLU A 413 28.78 -34.61 -29.57
CA GLU A 413 29.69 -35.66 -29.10
C GLU A 413 28.94 -37.00 -28.95
N PRO A 414 28.81 -37.82 -30.02
CA PRO A 414 28.05 -39.07 -30.00
C PRO A 414 28.55 -40.11 -28.98
N LEU A 415 29.84 -40.06 -28.64
CA LEU A 415 30.50 -40.96 -27.70
C LEU A 415 30.54 -40.42 -26.25
N LEU A 416 29.80 -39.34 -25.93
CA LEU A 416 29.73 -38.78 -24.58
C LEU A 416 29.08 -39.79 -23.60
N PRO A 417 29.82 -40.35 -22.62
CA PRO A 417 29.24 -41.27 -21.65
C PRO A 417 28.29 -40.51 -20.71
N THR A 418 27.10 -41.08 -20.51
CA THR A 418 26.07 -40.56 -19.60
C THR A 418 25.84 -41.53 -18.45
N ILE A 419 25.64 -41.00 -17.24
CA ILE A 419 25.43 -41.78 -16.01
C ILE A 419 24.13 -42.61 -16.03
N VAL A 420 23.16 -42.21 -16.87
CA VAL A 420 21.94 -42.95 -17.18
C VAL A 420 21.73 -42.93 -18.69
N GLU A 421 20.98 -43.88 -19.22
CA GLU A 421 20.48 -43.85 -20.58
C GLU A 421 19.46 -42.69 -20.77
N PRO A 422 19.73 -41.73 -21.68
CA PRO A 422 18.89 -40.56 -21.83
C PRO A 422 17.67 -40.84 -22.72
N ALA A 423 16.50 -40.39 -22.28
CA ALA A 423 15.27 -40.43 -23.05
C ALA A 423 15.39 -39.65 -24.38
N PRO A 424 14.73 -40.11 -25.46
CA PRO A 424 14.76 -39.43 -26.75
C PRO A 424 14.09 -38.05 -26.70
N TYR A 425 14.54 -37.15 -27.57
CA TYR A 425 13.95 -35.83 -27.79
C TYR A 425 13.50 -35.70 -29.24
N ALA A 426 12.19 -35.59 -29.45
CA ALA A 426 11.55 -35.50 -30.77
C ALA A 426 10.92 -34.11 -30.99
N GLY A 427 11.65 -33.06 -30.59
CA GLY A 427 11.08 -31.71 -30.46
C GLY A 427 10.09 -31.61 -29.28
N ILE A 428 9.57 -30.41 -29.03
CA ILE A 428 8.70 -30.14 -27.87
C ILE A 428 7.44 -31.03 -27.92
N GLY A 429 6.66 -30.95 -29.00
CA GLY A 429 5.40 -31.72 -29.14
C GLY A 429 5.61 -33.24 -29.14
N GLY A 430 6.63 -33.75 -29.83
CA GLY A 430 6.95 -35.17 -29.83
C GLY A 430 7.41 -35.69 -28.47
N THR A 431 8.15 -34.88 -27.70
CA THR A 431 8.59 -35.23 -26.35
C THR A 431 7.42 -35.19 -25.35
N VAL A 432 6.50 -34.22 -25.46
CA VAL A 432 5.24 -34.20 -24.69
C VAL A 432 4.38 -35.44 -25.02
N TYR A 433 4.28 -35.82 -26.29
CA TYR A 433 3.58 -37.04 -26.69
C TYR A 433 4.22 -38.32 -26.12
N SER A 434 5.56 -38.41 -26.15
CA SER A 434 6.31 -39.50 -25.52
C SER A 434 6.02 -39.60 -24.01
N ILE A 435 6.14 -38.48 -23.29
CA ILE A 435 5.89 -38.41 -21.84
C ILE A 435 4.44 -38.80 -21.48
N LEU A 436 3.46 -38.41 -22.30
CA LEU A 436 2.05 -38.73 -22.05
C LEU A 436 1.67 -40.18 -22.40
N TYR A 437 2.13 -40.71 -23.53
CA TYR A 437 1.59 -41.95 -24.11
C TYR A 437 2.57 -43.13 -24.15
N GLN A 438 3.88 -42.89 -24.10
CA GLN A 438 4.91 -43.92 -24.24
C GLN A 438 5.66 -44.18 -22.92
N GLU A 439 5.75 -43.16 -22.05
CA GLU A 439 6.49 -43.19 -20.79
C GLU A 439 5.57 -43.28 -19.56
N GLY A 440 6.10 -43.90 -18.50
CA GLY A 440 5.38 -44.10 -17.24
C GLY A 440 4.31 -45.20 -17.27
N GLU A 441 3.75 -45.49 -16.09
CA GLU A 441 2.73 -46.51 -15.89
C GLU A 441 1.52 -45.93 -15.14
N THR A 442 0.32 -46.10 -15.67
CA THR A 442 -0.92 -45.87 -14.93
C THR A 442 -1.37 -47.15 -14.26
N LYS A 443 -1.11 -47.24 -12.94
CA LYS A 443 -1.67 -48.29 -12.07
C LYS A 443 -3.09 -47.90 -11.67
N THR A 444 -4.06 -48.69 -12.10
CA THR A 444 -5.48 -48.52 -11.82
C THR A 444 -6.03 -49.75 -11.11
N LYS A 445 -6.41 -49.62 -9.84
CA LYS A 445 -7.08 -50.70 -9.09
C LYS A 445 -8.52 -50.79 -9.57
N ASP A 446 -8.92 -51.94 -10.10
CA ASP A 446 -10.29 -52.16 -10.57
C ASP A 446 -11.23 -52.24 -9.35
N PRO A 447 -12.25 -51.37 -9.22
CA PRO A 447 -13.10 -51.32 -8.04
C PRO A 447 -14.04 -52.53 -7.91
N ARG A 448 -14.14 -53.40 -8.93
CA ARG A 448 -14.97 -54.64 -8.88
C ARG A 448 -14.16 -55.92 -8.66
N THR A 449 -12.89 -55.95 -9.02
CA THR A 449 -12.05 -57.17 -8.90
C THR A 449 -10.80 -57.00 -8.04
N GLY A 450 -10.53 -55.79 -7.54
CA GLY A 450 -9.34 -55.48 -6.72
C GLY A 450 -8.00 -55.53 -7.48
N MET A 451 -7.97 -56.09 -8.69
CA MET A 451 -6.76 -56.26 -9.50
C MET A 451 -6.20 -54.91 -9.96
N VAL A 452 -4.88 -54.75 -9.88
CA VAL A 452 -4.20 -53.54 -10.37
C VAL A 452 -3.88 -53.69 -11.86
N LYS A 453 -4.72 -53.09 -12.70
CA LYS A 453 -4.49 -52.96 -14.14
C LYS A 453 -3.43 -51.90 -14.38
N ILE A 454 -2.25 -52.33 -14.84
CA ILE A 454 -1.14 -51.46 -15.25
C ILE A 454 -1.29 -51.17 -16.74
N LYS A 455 -1.43 -49.89 -17.11
CA LYS A 455 -1.35 -49.44 -18.51
C LYS A 455 -0.04 -48.68 -18.73
N LYS A 456 0.61 -48.91 -19.87
CA LYS A 456 1.74 -48.07 -20.32
C LYS A 456 1.25 -46.69 -20.73
N GLY A 457 2.07 -45.68 -20.49
CA GLY A 457 1.70 -44.28 -20.64
C GLY A 457 1.00 -43.73 -19.41
N GLN A 458 1.23 -42.46 -19.11
CA GLN A 458 0.43 -41.71 -18.14
C GLN A 458 -1.01 -41.51 -18.67
N GLY A 459 -1.18 -41.41 -19.98
CA GLY A 459 -2.42 -41.10 -20.67
C GLY A 459 -2.90 -39.66 -20.40
N VAL A 460 -3.92 -39.22 -21.14
CA VAL A 460 -4.55 -37.90 -20.94
C VAL A 460 -4.96 -37.70 -19.48
N ALA A 461 -5.62 -38.69 -18.86
CA ALA A 461 -6.06 -38.61 -17.47
C ALA A 461 -4.92 -38.67 -16.42
N GLY A 462 -3.72 -39.16 -16.77
CA GLY A 462 -2.55 -39.11 -15.89
C GLY A 462 -1.78 -37.80 -16.02
N GLY A 463 -1.59 -37.32 -17.26
CA GLY A 463 -1.04 -35.99 -17.52
C GLY A 463 -1.94 -34.85 -17.02
N LEU A 464 -3.26 -35.07 -16.98
CA LEU A 464 -4.19 -34.18 -16.30
C LEU A 464 -4.25 -34.37 -14.77
N ARG A 465 -3.47 -35.25 -14.11
CA ARG A 465 -3.40 -35.25 -12.63
C ARG A 465 -2.81 -33.96 -12.07
N PRO A 466 -1.63 -33.47 -12.52
CA PRO A 466 -1.16 -32.14 -12.12
C PRO A 466 -2.08 -31.03 -12.63
N LEU A 467 -2.75 -31.17 -13.78
CA LEU A 467 -3.72 -30.15 -14.23
C LEU A 467 -4.98 -30.13 -13.34
N HIS A 468 -5.48 -31.28 -12.90
CA HIS A 468 -6.57 -31.41 -11.92
C HIS A 468 -6.13 -30.92 -10.55
N PHE A 469 -4.85 -31.04 -10.19
CA PHE A 469 -4.32 -30.48 -8.96
C PHE A 469 -4.18 -28.95 -9.04
N ILE A 470 -3.70 -28.41 -10.17
CA ILE A 470 -3.73 -26.96 -10.46
C ILE A 470 -5.17 -26.46 -10.46
N VAL A 471 -6.11 -27.17 -11.09
CA VAL A 471 -7.54 -26.83 -11.08
C VAL A 471 -8.15 -27.00 -9.69
N LEU A 472 -7.73 -27.95 -8.86
CA LEU A 472 -8.15 -28.05 -7.45
C LEU A 472 -7.56 -26.94 -6.58
N CYS A 473 -6.31 -26.51 -6.82
CA CYS A 473 -5.73 -25.34 -6.17
C CYS A 473 -6.37 -24.03 -6.63
N ALA A 474 -6.74 -23.92 -7.91
CA ALA A 474 -7.48 -22.78 -8.46
C ALA A 474 -8.94 -22.77 -7.98
N VAL A 475 -9.61 -23.93 -7.91
CA VAL A 475 -10.94 -24.07 -7.31
C VAL A 475 -10.87 -23.82 -5.80
N ALA A 476 -9.78 -24.18 -5.12
CA ALA A 476 -9.54 -23.76 -3.74
C ALA A 476 -9.41 -22.24 -3.63
N LEU A 477 -8.58 -21.59 -4.45
CA LEU A 477 -8.40 -20.14 -4.48
C LEU A 477 -9.66 -19.35 -4.87
N PHE A 478 -10.43 -19.83 -5.85
CA PHE A 478 -11.50 -19.07 -6.50
C PHE A 478 -12.93 -19.53 -6.18
N VAL A 479 -13.10 -20.67 -5.48
CA VAL A 479 -14.41 -21.20 -5.08
C VAL A 479 -14.43 -21.62 -3.61
N LEU A 480 -13.50 -22.48 -3.18
CA LEU A 480 -13.56 -23.14 -1.88
C LEU A 480 -13.13 -22.22 -0.73
N ILE A 481 -12.10 -21.37 -0.92
CA ILE A 481 -11.74 -20.31 0.04
C ILE A 481 -12.86 -19.24 0.10
N PRO A 482 -13.36 -18.67 -1.02
CA PRO A 482 -14.54 -17.79 -0.99
C PRO A 482 -15.79 -18.40 -0.35
N TRP A 483 -16.03 -19.71 -0.51
CA TRP A 483 -17.15 -20.42 0.10
C TRP A 483 -16.94 -20.64 1.61
N LEU A 484 -15.74 -21.03 2.05
CA LEU A 484 -15.42 -21.15 3.48
C LEU A 484 -15.41 -19.81 4.20
N THR A 485 -14.95 -18.72 3.56
CA THR A 485 -15.07 -17.37 4.16
C THR A 485 -16.52 -16.89 4.21
N PHE A 486 -17.35 -17.24 3.22
CA PHE A 486 -18.79 -16.98 3.24
C PHE A 486 -19.51 -17.75 4.37
N GLU A 487 -19.13 -19.01 4.62
CA GLU A 487 -19.77 -19.86 5.65
C GLU A 487 -19.28 -19.56 7.08
N TRP A 488 -18.04 -19.10 7.27
CA TRP A 488 -17.50 -18.73 8.60
C TRP A 488 -17.59 -17.24 8.94
N HIS A 489 -17.63 -16.34 7.96
CA HIS A 489 -17.66 -14.88 8.16
C HIS A 489 -18.65 -14.19 7.19
N PRO A 490 -19.96 -14.19 7.50
CA PRO A 490 -21.00 -13.65 6.61
C PRO A 490 -20.80 -12.16 6.26
N GLU A 491 -20.14 -11.38 7.13
CA GLU A 491 -19.81 -9.96 6.89
C GLU A 491 -18.90 -9.73 5.67
N ILE A 492 -18.17 -10.77 5.19
CA ILE A 492 -17.32 -10.68 4.00
C ILE A 492 -18.12 -10.93 2.70
N GLY A 493 -19.24 -11.65 2.79
CA GLY A 493 -20.01 -12.11 1.61
C GLY A 493 -20.63 -10.96 0.79
N GLU A 494 -21.07 -9.88 1.44
CA GLU A 494 -21.70 -8.74 0.76
C GLU A 494 -20.72 -7.98 -0.15
N HIS A 495 -19.45 -7.87 0.25
CA HIS A 495 -18.41 -7.27 -0.60
C HIS A 495 -18.12 -8.08 -1.87
N VAL A 496 -18.30 -9.41 -1.84
CA VAL A 496 -18.13 -10.28 -3.01
C VAL A 496 -19.33 -10.17 -3.97
N LEU A 497 -20.55 -10.16 -3.43
CA LEU A 497 -21.77 -9.93 -4.24
C LEU A 497 -21.78 -8.54 -4.90
N GLY A 498 -21.17 -7.54 -4.23
CA GLY A 498 -20.89 -6.21 -4.79
C GLY A 498 -19.93 -6.19 -5.99
N ALA A 499 -19.19 -7.28 -6.25
CA ALA A 499 -18.41 -7.46 -7.48
C ALA A 499 -19.21 -8.19 -8.58
N SER A 500 -20.03 -9.18 -8.22
CA SER A 500 -20.90 -9.89 -9.18
C SER A 500 -21.93 -8.98 -9.85
N SER A 501 -22.40 -7.93 -9.17
CA SER A 501 -23.28 -6.91 -9.76
C SER A 501 -22.59 -6.11 -10.88
N ARG A 502 -21.29 -5.84 -10.77
CA ARG A 502 -20.48 -5.11 -11.77
C ARG A 502 -20.32 -5.93 -13.07
N LEU A 503 -20.29 -7.26 -13.00
CA LEU A 503 -20.29 -8.15 -14.16
C LEU A 503 -21.61 -8.17 -14.95
N LEU A 504 -22.73 -7.75 -14.35
CA LEU A 504 -24.06 -7.77 -14.97
C LEU A 504 -24.47 -6.44 -15.61
N GLY A 505 -23.54 -5.48 -15.75
CA GLY A 505 -23.73 -4.26 -16.56
C GLY A 505 -24.88 -3.35 -16.12
N LYS A 506 -25.40 -3.51 -14.90
CA LYS A 506 -26.47 -2.65 -14.39
C LYS A 506 -25.90 -1.25 -14.13
N LYS A 507 -26.41 -0.27 -14.88
CA LYS A 507 -26.26 1.16 -14.53
C LYS A 507 -26.67 1.37 -13.06
N PRO A 508 -26.08 2.34 -12.34
CA PRO A 508 -26.66 2.78 -11.08
C PRO A 508 -28.14 3.14 -11.32
N PRO A 509 -29.06 2.77 -10.41
CA PRO A 509 -30.44 3.20 -10.52
C PRO A 509 -30.49 4.74 -10.43
N PRO A 510 -31.41 5.42 -11.13
CA PRO A 510 -31.67 6.82 -10.87
C PRO A 510 -32.11 6.99 -9.41
N GLU A 511 -31.83 8.15 -8.82
CA GLU A 511 -32.28 8.51 -7.48
C GLU A 511 -33.80 8.39 -7.39
N THR A 512 -34.25 7.28 -6.81
CA THR A 512 -35.66 7.04 -6.53
C THR A 512 -35.88 7.42 -5.08
N LYS A 513 -36.49 8.59 -4.85
CA LYS A 513 -36.87 9.07 -3.52
C LYS A 513 -37.77 8.04 -2.83
N LYS A 514 -37.16 7.15 -2.04
CA LYS A 514 -37.87 6.17 -1.21
C LYS A 514 -38.36 6.83 0.07
N PRO A 515 -39.47 6.38 0.66
CA PRO A 515 -39.93 6.90 1.94
C PRO A 515 -38.95 6.51 3.05
N PHE A 516 -38.51 7.49 3.85
CA PHE A 516 -37.76 7.31 5.10
C PHE A 516 -36.54 6.38 5.01
N GLU A 517 -35.50 6.82 4.29
CA GLU A 517 -34.14 6.41 4.67
C GLU A 517 -33.74 7.14 5.98
N PRO A 518 -33.03 6.50 6.92
CA PRO A 518 -32.61 7.14 8.17
C PRO A 518 -31.58 8.23 7.89
N GLU A 519 -31.62 9.33 8.64
CA GLU A 519 -30.71 10.49 8.48
C GLU A 519 -29.23 10.16 8.74
N TYR A 520 -28.94 9.01 9.36
CA TYR A 520 -27.62 8.56 9.75
C TYR A 520 -27.28 7.17 9.15
N TYR A 521 -26.00 6.85 9.07
CA TYR A 521 -25.48 5.52 8.76
C TYR A 521 -25.10 4.77 10.05
N ASP A 522 -25.51 3.51 10.18
CA ASP A 522 -25.19 2.61 11.29
C ASP A 522 -23.80 1.94 11.12
N TRP A 523 -22.77 2.75 10.82
CA TRP A 523 -21.44 2.24 10.48
C TRP A 523 -20.62 1.82 11.71
N ARG A 524 -20.31 0.52 11.78
CA ARG A 524 -19.33 -0.06 12.71
C ARG A 524 -17.91 0.22 12.23
N THR A 525 -17.33 1.32 12.68
CA THR A 525 -15.96 1.73 12.30
C THR A 525 -14.94 1.38 13.38
N ARG A 526 -13.67 1.19 13.00
CA ARG A 526 -12.59 0.83 13.93
C ARG A 526 -11.35 1.69 13.72
N SER A 527 -10.76 2.15 14.82
CA SER A 527 -9.49 2.89 14.83
C SER A 527 -8.35 2.07 14.23
N GLN A 528 -7.50 2.73 13.44
CA GLN A 528 -6.26 2.16 12.91
C GLN A 528 -5.01 2.53 13.73
N PHE A 529 -5.15 3.38 14.76
CA PHE A 529 -4.04 3.80 15.62
C PHE A 529 -3.57 2.63 16.50
N GLN A 530 -2.24 2.46 16.66
CA GLN A 530 -1.65 1.35 17.41
C GLN A 530 -0.44 1.79 18.27
N PRO A 531 -0.56 1.86 19.61
CA PRO A 531 -1.75 1.57 20.41
C PRO A 531 -2.88 2.58 20.15
N VAL A 532 -4.13 2.13 20.24
CA VAL A 532 -5.32 2.99 20.03
C VAL A 532 -5.34 4.13 21.04
N ARG A 533 -5.11 3.79 22.32
CA ARG A 533 -5.08 4.69 23.47
C ARG A 533 -3.67 4.73 24.06
N GLN A 534 -3.17 5.92 24.34
CA GLN A 534 -1.86 6.18 24.92
C GLN A 534 -2.00 6.66 26.39
N ASP A 535 -0.99 6.44 27.23
CA ASP A 535 -0.69 7.45 28.27
C ASP A 535 0.06 8.60 27.58
N VAL A 536 -0.27 9.84 27.95
CA VAL A 536 0.26 11.08 27.35
C VAL A 536 1.08 11.91 28.33
N ASN A 537 1.13 11.48 29.60
CA ASN A 537 1.96 12.12 30.60
C ASN A 537 3.45 11.84 30.31
N HIS A 538 4.29 12.87 30.45
CA HIS A 538 5.74 12.83 30.24
C HIS A 538 6.26 12.44 28.84
N LYS A 539 5.40 12.08 27.87
CA LYS A 539 5.80 11.73 26.51
C LYS A 539 6.16 12.93 25.63
N SER A 540 7.06 12.71 24.69
CA SER A 540 7.36 13.62 23.58
C SER A 540 6.31 13.54 22.46
N VAL A 541 6.36 14.49 21.51
CA VAL A 541 5.49 14.48 20.33
C VAL A 541 5.80 13.27 19.45
N GLU A 542 7.09 12.95 19.29
CA GLU A 542 7.62 11.85 18.50
C GLU A 542 7.19 10.48 19.07
N GLU A 543 7.11 10.34 20.39
CA GLU A 543 6.59 9.15 21.08
C GLU A 543 5.08 8.98 20.92
N LEU A 544 4.31 10.08 20.97
CA LEU A 544 2.87 10.04 20.66
C LEU A 544 2.65 9.65 19.19
N CYS A 545 3.43 10.21 18.27
CA CYS A 545 3.35 9.89 16.84
C CYS A 545 3.77 8.45 16.46
N GLN A 546 4.08 7.58 17.42
CA GLN A 546 4.23 6.14 17.19
C GLN A 546 2.87 5.45 17.00
N SER A 547 1.76 5.99 17.53
CA SER A 547 0.41 5.42 17.31
C SER A 547 -0.17 5.74 15.93
N PHE A 548 0.36 6.75 15.22
CA PHE A 548 -0.26 7.28 14.00
C PHE A 548 -0.18 6.29 12.81
N PRO A 549 -1.31 5.98 12.14
CA PRO A 549 -1.38 4.99 11.08
C PRO A 549 -0.84 5.51 9.73
N ARG A 550 0.48 5.74 9.68
CA ARG A 550 1.23 6.29 8.52
C ARG A 550 0.90 5.64 7.17
N HIS A 551 0.55 4.35 7.15
CA HIS A 551 0.17 3.65 5.92
C HIS A 551 -1.06 4.27 5.23
N LEU A 552 -1.98 4.90 5.97
CA LEU A 552 -3.14 5.59 5.39
C LEU A 552 -2.76 6.85 4.60
N LEU A 553 -1.56 7.42 4.81
CA LEU A 553 -1.04 8.53 4.01
C LEU A 553 -0.62 8.10 2.59
N GLN A 554 -0.58 6.80 2.29
CA GLN A 554 -0.44 6.31 0.92
C GLN A 554 -1.73 6.58 0.12
N ASP A 555 -2.88 6.42 0.76
CA ASP A 555 -4.21 6.62 0.17
C ASP A 555 -4.73 8.05 0.30
N ILE A 556 -4.40 8.74 1.40
CA ILE A 556 -4.97 10.03 1.79
C ILE A 556 -3.89 11.11 1.77
N GLN A 557 -4.20 12.27 1.20
CA GLN A 557 -3.32 13.43 1.15
C GLN A 557 -3.85 14.58 2.02
N PRO A 558 -3.27 14.80 3.22
CA PRO A 558 -3.46 16.04 3.97
C PRO A 558 -2.85 17.25 3.26
N VAL A 559 -3.59 18.36 3.21
CA VAL A 559 -3.20 19.63 2.60
C VAL A 559 -3.54 20.77 3.54
N LEU A 560 -2.52 21.43 4.08
CA LEU A 560 -2.63 22.51 5.06
C LEU A 560 -2.47 23.88 4.37
N LYS A 561 -3.55 24.67 4.32
CA LYS A 561 -3.53 26.06 3.83
C LYS A 561 -3.13 27.03 4.95
N THR A 562 -2.21 27.93 4.65
CA THR A 562 -1.69 28.96 5.56
C THR A 562 -1.33 30.24 4.78
N GLY A 563 -0.78 31.24 5.48
CA GLY A 563 -0.01 32.35 4.90
C GLY A 563 1.18 32.67 5.81
N HIS A 564 2.18 33.40 5.30
CA HIS A 564 3.42 33.72 6.00
C HIS A 564 3.18 34.29 7.41
N GLY A 565 2.34 35.33 7.51
CA GLY A 565 2.06 36.06 8.75
C GLY A 565 1.32 35.27 9.87
N VAL A 566 1.10 33.97 9.71
CA VAL A 566 0.51 33.09 10.75
C VAL A 566 1.26 31.77 10.95
N LEU A 567 2.47 31.60 10.39
CA LEU A 567 3.24 30.36 10.54
C LEU A 567 3.66 30.10 11.99
N GLU A 568 4.21 31.11 12.66
CA GLU A 568 4.67 31.05 14.06
C GLU A 568 3.54 30.83 15.07
N THR A 569 2.34 31.35 14.80
CA THR A 569 1.18 31.25 15.71
C THR A 569 0.27 30.06 15.44
N ARG A 570 0.09 29.65 14.18
CA ARG A 570 -0.84 28.58 13.77
C ARG A 570 -0.14 27.32 13.27
N VAL A 571 0.76 27.43 12.29
CA VAL A 571 1.41 26.23 11.70
C VAL A 571 2.36 25.56 12.69
N ARG A 572 3.12 26.32 13.49
CA ARG A 572 3.88 25.80 14.63
C ARG A 572 3.02 24.99 15.61
N THR A 573 1.76 25.39 15.81
CA THR A 573 0.81 24.68 16.68
C THR A 573 0.35 23.39 16.03
N GLN A 574 -0.06 23.42 14.76
CA GLN A 574 -0.41 22.25 13.95
C GLN A 574 0.70 21.18 13.95
N LEU A 575 1.94 21.61 13.67
CA LEU A 575 3.14 20.75 13.64
C LEU A 575 3.59 20.23 15.02
N ARG A 576 2.97 20.69 16.11
CA ARG A 576 3.17 20.20 17.49
C ARG A 576 1.94 19.47 18.06
N SER A 577 0.90 19.28 17.25
CA SER A 577 -0.36 18.66 17.65
C SER A 577 -0.99 17.84 16.52
N ALA A 578 -2.20 18.17 16.07
CA ALA A 578 -3.01 17.36 15.16
C ALA A 578 -2.33 17.04 13.81
N SER A 579 -1.37 17.85 13.36
CA SER A 579 -0.62 17.62 12.11
C SER A 579 0.83 17.16 12.32
N ALA A 580 1.30 16.98 13.57
CA ALA A 580 2.69 16.66 13.88
C ALA A 580 3.16 15.33 13.28
N CYS A 581 2.29 14.31 13.32
CA CYS A 581 2.59 12.94 12.94
C CYS A 581 2.46 12.65 11.44
N ILE A 582 2.14 13.68 10.64
CA ILE A 582 1.93 13.56 9.19
C ILE A 582 3.27 13.83 8.50
N ASP A 583 3.97 12.79 8.06
CA ASP A 583 5.25 12.98 7.38
C ASP A 583 5.04 13.66 6.01
N ASP A 584 4.16 13.10 5.16
CA ASP A 584 3.80 13.58 3.81
C ASP A 584 2.75 14.72 3.82
N LEU A 585 2.93 15.73 4.68
CA LEU A 585 2.05 16.90 4.76
C LEU A 585 2.44 17.96 3.72
N LEU A 586 1.52 18.31 2.82
CA LEU A 586 1.68 19.47 1.94
C LEU A 586 1.24 20.74 2.69
N ILE A 587 2.12 21.75 2.74
CA ILE A 587 1.84 23.06 3.36
C ILE A 587 1.87 24.13 2.27
N PHE A 588 0.74 24.79 2.05
CA PHE A 588 0.54 25.76 0.97
C PHE A 588 0.27 27.16 1.51
N SER A 589 0.97 28.14 0.95
CA SER A 589 1.09 29.50 1.46
C SER A 589 1.02 30.54 0.35
N ASP A 590 1.24 31.81 0.71
CA ASP A 590 1.48 32.94 -0.19
C ASP A 590 2.98 33.15 -0.50
N ILE A 591 3.86 32.25 -0.06
CA ILE A 591 5.30 32.33 -0.32
C ILE A 591 6.02 30.98 -0.14
N ASP A 592 7.17 30.84 -0.81
CA ASP A 592 8.07 29.70 -0.71
C ASP A 592 9.05 29.91 0.46
N GLU A 593 9.01 29.06 1.49
CA GLU A 593 9.93 29.12 2.64
C GLU A 593 10.14 27.75 3.30
N ILE A 594 11.11 27.65 4.22
CA ILE A 594 11.39 26.41 4.98
C ILE A 594 11.08 26.65 6.45
N PHE A 595 9.97 26.08 6.92
CA PHE A 595 9.49 26.23 8.29
C PHE A 595 9.67 24.93 9.09
N GLN A 596 10.48 24.97 10.14
CA GLN A 596 10.75 23.81 11.02
C GLN A 596 11.17 22.52 10.27
N HIS A 597 12.01 22.68 9.24
CA HIS A 597 12.47 21.62 8.32
C HIS A 597 11.39 21.03 7.38
N ARG A 598 10.24 21.71 7.23
CA ARG A 598 9.22 21.39 6.22
C ARG A 598 9.18 22.47 5.15
N GLU A 599 8.91 22.04 3.92
CA GLU A 599 8.67 22.93 2.78
C GLU A 599 7.30 23.61 2.94
N VAL A 600 7.28 24.93 2.82
CA VAL A 600 6.07 25.77 2.74
C VAL A 600 6.09 26.38 1.36
N ILE A 601 5.02 26.16 0.58
CA ILE A 601 5.06 26.32 -0.88
C ILE A 601 4.12 27.44 -1.32
N ASP A 602 4.60 28.33 -2.19
CA ASP A 602 3.79 29.34 -2.84
C ASP A 602 2.85 28.71 -3.88
N VAL A 603 1.55 28.72 -3.59
CA VAL A 603 0.50 28.35 -4.57
C VAL A 603 -0.08 29.56 -5.29
N VAL A 604 0.16 30.79 -4.82
CA VAL A 604 -0.23 32.00 -5.55
C VAL A 604 0.70 32.20 -6.76
N GLY A 605 1.97 31.79 -6.63
CA GLY A 605 2.97 31.76 -7.70
C GLY A 605 2.75 30.72 -8.81
N ASP A 606 1.87 29.73 -8.62
CA ASP A 606 1.42 28.82 -9.69
C ASP A 606 0.35 29.47 -10.60
N LEU A 607 -0.15 30.67 -10.27
CA LEU A 607 -1.05 31.45 -11.13
C LEU A 607 -0.31 32.07 -12.34
N ARG A 608 -1.09 32.46 -13.35
CA ARG A 608 -0.60 33.02 -14.61
C ARG A 608 0.14 34.35 -14.35
N LYS A 609 1.36 34.51 -14.88
CA LYS A 609 2.25 35.64 -14.52
C LYS A 609 1.71 37.01 -14.91
N ASP A 610 0.99 37.11 -16.03
CA ASP A 610 0.32 38.34 -16.46
C ASP A 610 -0.93 38.65 -15.65
N PHE A 611 -1.68 37.62 -15.20
CA PHE A 611 -2.72 37.79 -14.18
C PHE A 611 -2.13 38.35 -12.88
N ILE A 612 -1.05 37.77 -12.35
CA ILE A 612 -0.38 38.26 -11.13
C ILE A 612 0.05 39.72 -11.27
N GLN A 613 0.71 40.09 -12.38
CA GLN A 613 1.26 41.43 -12.59
C GLN A 613 0.22 42.49 -12.97
N GLY A 614 -0.91 42.09 -13.57
CA GLY A 614 -1.99 42.99 -13.97
C GLY A 614 -3.11 43.20 -12.95
N ASN A 615 -3.06 42.52 -11.80
CA ASN A 615 -4.15 42.43 -10.83
C ASN A 615 -3.98 43.40 -9.65
N ASP A 616 -4.95 44.29 -9.46
CA ASP A 616 -4.97 45.33 -8.43
C ASP A 616 -5.23 44.81 -7.00
N GLN A 617 -5.60 43.53 -6.86
CA GLN A 617 -5.83 42.85 -5.58
C GLN A 617 -4.60 42.05 -5.10
N LEU A 618 -3.55 41.92 -5.92
CA LEU A 618 -2.30 41.22 -5.60
C LEU A 618 -1.05 42.09 -5.23
N PRO A 619 -1.06 43.44 -5.13
CA PRO A 619 0.10 44.21 -4.67
C PRO A 619 0.67 43.78 -3.30
N ASP A 620 -0.20 43.37 -2.36
CA ASP A 620 0.20 42.84 -1.05
C ASP A 620 1.10 41.59 -1.18
N TYR A 621 0.77 40.68 -2.10
CA TYR A 621 1.55 39.47 -2.38
C TYR A 621 2.86 39.79 -3.10
N LEU A 622 2.83 40.70 -4.10
CA LEU A 622 4.04 41.14 -4.80
C LEU A 622 5.05 41.80 -3.85
N ALA A 623 4.59 42.63 -2.91
CA ALA A 623 5.44 43.22 -1.88
C ALA A 623 5.99 42.18 -0.90
N GLN A 624 5.19 41.17 -0.51
CA GLN A 624 5.67 40.06 0.33
C GLN A 624 6.78 39.26 -0.37
N LYS A 625 6.61 38.99 -1.68
CA LYS A 625 7.57 38.26 -2.50
C LYS A 625 8.88 39.05 -2.68
N GLU A 626 8.79 40.34 -2.98
CA GLU A 626 9.97 41.23 -3.05
C GLU A 626 10.75 41.26 -1.72
N LEU A 627 10.08 41.27 -0.56
CA LEU A 627 10.75 41.21 0.73
C LEU A 627 11.50 39.87 0.96
N ALA A 628 10.95 38.74 0.49
CA ALA A 628 11.62 37.45 0.61
C ALA A 628 12.77 37.26 -0.40
N ASP A 629 12.58 37.67 -1.66
CA ASP A 629 13.61 37.67 -2.70
C ASP A 629 14.83 38.51 -2.26
N ASN A 630 14.61 39.59 -1.52
CA ASN A 630 15.65 40.42 -0.90
C ASN A 630 16.17 39.90 0.46
N GLY A 631 15.65 38.79 0.98
CA GLY A 631 16.04 38.21 2.27
C GLY A 631 15.70 39.08 3.49
N THR A 632 14.73 39.99 3.38
CA THR A 632 14.34 40.95 4.44
C THR A 632 12.94 40.71 5.01
N LEU A 633 12.20 39.71 4.53
CA LEU A 633 10.91 39.31 5.10
C LEU A 633 11.09 38.74 6.52
N THR A 634 10.28 39.25 7.45
CA THR A 634 10.30 38.90 8.88
C THR A 634 8.88 38.93 9.46
N GLU A 635 8.66 38.17 10.53
CA GLU A 635 7.39 38.22 11.28
C GLU A 635 7.13 39.66 11.77
N GLY A 636 6.02 40.25 11.32
CA GLY A 636 5.62 41.62 11.70
C GLY A 636 6.27 42.77 10.93
N ASN A 637 6.99 42.51 9.82
CA ASN A 637 7.47 43.58 8.93
C ASN A 637 6.28 44.41 8.39
N PRO A 638 6.39 45.74 8.13
CA PRO A 638 5.26 46.67 8.14
C PRO A 638 4.39 46.66 6.89
N ALA A 639 4.47 45.61 6.07
CA ALA A 639 3.43 45.33 5.09
C ALA A 639 2.17 44.89 5.87
N HIS A 640 1.22 45.81 6.07
CA HIS A 640 -0.10 45.57 6.69
C HIS A 640 -1.00 44.73 5.76
N ILE A 641 -0.47 43.59 5.31
CA ILE A 641 -1.07 42.71 4.33
C ILE A 641 -2.38 42.17 4.87
N LYS A 642 -3.43 42.32 4.07
CA LYS A 642 -4.72 41.69 4.37
C LYS A 642 -4.63 40.24 3.93
N GLY A 643 -3.99 39.39 4.74
CA GLY A 643 -3.80 37.97 4.40
C GLY A 643 -5.09 37.26 3.98
N TRP A 644 -6.23 37.63 4.59
CA TRP A 644 -7.57 37.19 4.18
C TRP A 644 -7.95 37.52 2.71
N ALA A 645 -7.51 38.68 2.19
CA ALA A 645 -7.76 39.08 0.81
C ALA A 645 -6.89 38.33 -0.21
N LEU A 646 -5.68 37.93 0.19
CA LEU A 646 -4.81 37.04 -0.62
C LEU A 646 -5.30 35.59 -0.60
N ASP A 647 -5.88 35.15 0.51
CA ASP A 647 -6.23 33.75 0.75
C ASP A 647 -7.18 33.15 -0.30
N LYS A 648 -8.12 33.95 -0.85
CA LYS A 648 -9.03 33.47 -1.91
C LYS A 648 -8.30 32.96 -3.16
N PHE A 649 -7.11 33.50 -3.46
CA PHE A 649 -6.32 33.11 -4.64
C PHE A 649 -5.58 31.78 -4.46
N LYS A 650 -5.55 31.19 -3.25
CA LYS A 650 -4.89 29.92 -2.97
C LYS A 650 -5.76 28.69 -3.27
N PHE A 651 -7.09 28.85 -3.20
CA PHE A 651 -8.06 27.74 -3.18
C PHE A 651 -8.13 26.88 -4.46
N LEU A 652 -7.90 27.45 -5.64
CA LEU A 652 -7.79 26.70 -6.90
C LEU A 652 -6.38 26.17 -7.17
N PRO A 653 -5.29 26.96 -7.11
CA PRO A 653 -3.96 26.42 -7.39
C PRO A 653 -3.51 25.37 -6.37
N GLN A 654 -4.00 25.38 -5.11
CA GLN A 654 -3.73 24.27 -4.19
C GLN A 654 -4.30 22.92 -4.65
N ILE A 655 -5.40 22.91 -5.40
CA ILE A 655 -5.99 21.68 -5.96
C ILE A 655 -5.10 21.15 -7.09
N SER A 656 -4.71 22.02 -8.01
CA SER A 656 -3.79 21.70 -9.10
C SER A 656 -2.42 21.24 -8.59
N ARG A 657 -1.82 22.00 -7.65
CA ARG A 657 -0.51 21.71 -7.04
C ARG A 657 -0.54 20.43 -6.20
N ALA A 658 -1.60 20.16 -5.43
CA ALA A 658 -1.76 18.89 -4.70
C ALA A 658 -1.78 17.70 -5.65
N TRP A 659 -2.55 17.76 -6.74
CA TRP A 659 -2.56 16.70 -7.75
C TRP A 659 -1.19 16.57 -8.45
N ARG A 660 -0.57 17.68 -8.86
CA ARG A 660 0.75 17.68 -9.53
C ARG A 660 1.85 17.07 -8.66
N MET A 661 1.84 17.33 -7.36
CA MET A 661 2.84 16.79 -6.41
C MET A 661 2.54 15.37 -5.94
N ARG A 662 1.26 14.98 -5.89
CA ARG A 662 0.77 13.72 -5.31
C ARG A 662 -0.45 13.21 -6.10
N PRO A 663 -0.31 12.77 -7.35
CA PRO A 663 -1.43 12.34 -8.19
C PRO A 663 -2.01 11.00 -7.71
N GLU A 664 -3.23 10.68 -8.15
CA GLU A 664 -3.92 9.39 -7.94
C GLU A 664 -4.18 8.95 -6.47
N LYS A 665 -3.89 9.82 -5.47
CA LYS A 665 -4.31 9.60 -4.07
C LYS A 665 -5.85 9.47 -4.05
N ARG A 666 -6.37 8.57 -3.20
CA ARG A 666 -7.83 8.29 -3.11
C ARG A 666 -8.61 9.50 -2.58
N TRP A 667 -8.00 10.25 -1.65
CA TRP A 667 -8.64 11.39 -0.98
C TRP A 667 -7.65 12.52 -0.76
N TYR A 668 -8.11 13.77 -0.93
CA TYR A 668 -7.36 14.99 -0.63
C TYR A 668 -8.13 15.79 0.41
N VAL A 669 -7.53 16.00 1.57
CA VAL A 669 -8.13 16.63 2.75
C VAL A 669 -7.53 18.03 2.90
N PHE A 670 -8.28 19.06 2.50
CA PHE A 670 -7.87 20.45 2.57
C PHE A 670 -8.37 21.08 3.88
N PHE A 671 -7.51 21.74 4.65
CA PHE A 671 -7.87 22.37 5.92
C PHE A 671 -6.97 23.59 6.22
N GLU A 672 -7.40 24.46 7.14
CA GLU A 672 -6.69 25.69 7.48
C GLU A 672 -5.88 25.57 8.78
N ALA A 673 -4.92 26.47 8.98
CA ALA A 673 -4.00 26.39 10.12
C ALA A 673 -4.64 26.55 11.51
N ASP A 674 -5.84 27.14 11.62
CA ASP A 674 -6.66 27.18 12.85
C ASP A 674 -7.81 26.15 12.87
N THR A 675 -7.75 25.12 12.02
CA THR A 675 -8.70 24.00 11.99
C THR A 675 -8.14 22.79 12.73
N TYR A 676 -8.80 22.36 13.81
CA TYR A 676 -8.51 21.06 14.44
C TYR A 676 -9.14 19.93 13.61
N ILE A 677 -8.38 18.86 13.32
CA ILE A 677 -8.85 17.66 12.62
C ILE A 677 -8.71 16.43 13.53
N VAL A 678 -9.82 15.69 13.73
CA VAL A 678 -9.80 14.41 14.44
C VAL A 678 -9.46 13.30 13.44
N TRP A 679 -8.18 13.00 13.26
CA TRP A 679 -7.72 12.10 12.19
C TRP A 679 -8.29 10.68 12.29
N ASP A 680 -8.48 10.13 13.48
CA ASP A 680 -9.11 8.81 13.63
C ASP A 680 -10.55 8.80 13.08
N ASN A 681 -11.32 9.86 13.30
CA ASN A 681 -12.67 10.00 12.75
C ASN A 681 -12.63 10.27 11.24
N MET A 682 -11.67 11.07 10.74
CA MET A 682 -11.46 11.28 9.30
C MET A 682 -11.17 9.96 8.57
N PHE A 683 -10.28 9.13 9.11
CA PHE A 683 -9.96 7.82 8.53
C PHE A 683 -11.17 6.87 8.56
N ARG A 684 -11.94 6.85 9.65
CA ARG A 684 -13.19 6.09 9.75
C ARG A 684 -14.24 6.56 8.73
N LEU A 685 -14.38 7.86 8.49
CA LEU A 685 -15.30 8.42 7.49
C LEU A 685 -14.92 7.97 6.08
N LEU A 686 -13.67 8.24 5.68
CA LEU A 686 -13.20 8.03 4.30
C LEU A 686 -13.03 6.55 3.92
N ALA A 687 -12.96 5.64 4.90
CA ALA A 687 -12.99 4.20 4.69
C ALA A 687 -14.35 3.66 4.17
N ASN A 688 -15.45 4.39 4.38
CA ASN A 688 -16.80 3.96 4.00
C ASN A 688 -17.26 4.41 2.60
N TYR A 689 -16.45 5.19 1.88
CA TYR A 689 -16.79 5.73 0.55
C TYR A 689 -15.86 5.21 -0.57
N ASP A 690 -16.37 5.14 -1.79
CA ASP A 690 -15.62 4.74 -2.99
C ASP A 690 -15.03 6.02 -3.66
N PRO A 691 -13.70 6.22 -3.70
CA PRO A 691 -13.07 7.46 -4.19
C PRO A 691 -13.10 7.60 -5.72
N ASP A 692 -13.47 6.52 -6.42
CA ASP A 692 -13.65 6.51 -7.87
C ASP A 692 -15.09 6.94 -8.25
N VAL A 693 -15.89 7.31 -7.26
CA VAL A 693 -17.13 8.09 -7.41
C VAL A 693 -16.81 9.57 -7.16
N PRO A 694 -17.31 10.51 -7.98
CA PRO A 694 -17.15 11.94 -7.75
C PRO A 694 -17.83 12.37 -6.44
N LEU A 695 -17.03 12.60 -5.39
CA LEU A 695 -17.46 13.00 -4.05
C LEU A 695 -16.68 14.23 -3.56
N TYR A 696 -17.42 15.15 -2.94
CA TYR A 696 -16.96 16.39 -2.32
C TYR A 696 -17.64 16.51 -0.95
N PHE A 697 -16.86 16.52 0.14
CA PHE A 697 -17.36 16.59 1.52
C PHE A 697 -16.97 17.91 2.20
N GLY A 698 -17.84 18.42 3.07
CA GLY A 698 -17.57 19.59 3.91
C GLY A 698 -18.82 20.08 4.64
N SER A 699 -18.71 21.20 5.36
CA SER A 699 -19.86 21.88 5.96
C SER A 699 -20.64 22.65 4.87
N PRO A 700 -21.92 22.32 4.59
CA PRO A 700 -22.70 23.00 3.55
C PRO A 700 -22.88 24.49 3.82
N SER A 701 -22.76 25.27 2.76
CA SER A 701 -23.13 26.68 2.69
C SER A 701 -23.70 26.98 1.30
N PRO A 702 -24.80 27.76 1.19
CA PRO A 702 -25.39 28.11 -0.11
C PRO A 702 -24.39 28.85 -1.01
N ASN A 703 -24.39 28.54 -2.31
CA ASN A 703 -23.43 29.09 -3.27
C ASN A 703 -24.13 29.70 -4.49
N LEU A 704 -23.34 30.25 -5.42
CA LEU A 704 -23.82 30.86 -6.66
C LEU A 704 -24.64 29.87 -7.52
N ALA A 705 -25.57 30.43 -8.31
CA ALA A 705 -26.48 29.69 -9.20
C ALA A 705 -27.36 28.60 -8.54
N GLY A 706 -27.44 28.54 -7.20
CA GLY A 706 -28.16 27.48 -6.48
C GLY A 706 -27.33 26.22 -6.22
N SER A 707 -26.03 26.26 -6.53
CA SER A 707 -25.06 25.24 -6.11
C SER A 707 -24.76 25.34 -4.61
N TRP A 708 -23.88 24.45 -4.11
CA TRP A 708 -23.48 24.39 -2.70
C TRP A 708 -21.96 24.32 -2.57
N MET A 709 -21.40 25.06 -1.61
CA MET A 709 -19.97 25.00 -1.26
C MET A 709 -19.77 24.29 0.08
N GLY A 710 -18.68 23.55 0.19
CA GLY A 710 -18.11 23.19 1.48
C GLY A 710 -17.33 24.38 2.01
N ASN A 711 -17.75 24.93 3.15
CA ASN A 711 -17.06 26.05 3.81
C ASN A 711 -15.57 25.71 4.03
N GLY A 712 -14.68 26.60 3.60
CA GLY A 712 -13.23 26.36 3.62
C GLY A 712 -12.65 26.21 5.03
N GLY A 713 -13.22 26.91 6.01
CA GLY A 713 -12.71 26.95 7.39
C GLY A 713 -12.71 25.60 8.10
N PRO A 714 -13.82 24.85 8.15
CA PRO A 714 -13.85 23.45 8.61
C PRO A 714 -12.97 22.49 7.80
N GLY A 715 -12.41 22.94 6.68
CA GLY A 715 -11.82 22.08 5.68
C GLY A 715 -12.89 21.33 4.86
N TYR A 716 -12.40 20.73 3.78
CA TYR A 716 -13.21 19.96 2.83
C TYR A 716 -12.38 18.80 2.27
N VAL A 717 -13.05 17.77 1.77
CA VAL A 717 -12.40 16.60 1.18
C VAL A 717 -12.86 16.41 -0.25
N LEU A 718 -11.90 16.20 -1.16
CA LEU A 718 -12.16 15.82 -2.55
C LEU A 718 -11.71 14.38 -2.80
N SER A 719 -12.58 13.62 -3.46
CA SER A 719 -12.27 12.30 -4.00
C SER A 719 -11.27 12.37 -5.15
N ARG A 720 -10.58 11.24 -5.42
CA ARG A 720 -9.75 11.05 -6.61
C ARG A 720 -10.46 11.43 -7.90
N GLU A 721 -11.69 10.96 -8.09
CA GLU A 721 -12.45 11.23 -9.31
C GLU A 721 -12.88 12.70 -9.45
N THR A 722 -13.25 13.37 -8.35
CA THR A 722 -13.51 14.83 -8.40
C THR A 722 -12.23 15.61 -8.73
N MET A 723 -11.10 15.30 -8.09
CA MET A 723 -9.81 15.94 -8.38
C MET A 723 -9.41 15.75 -9.84
N ARG A 724 -9.47 14.51 -10.34
CA ARG A 724 -9.16 14.13 -11.73
C ARG A 724 -9.93 14.96 -12.75
N ARG A 725 -11.20 15.29 -12.47
CA ARG A 725 -12.05 16.09 -13.37
C ARG A 725 -11.80 17.60 -13.28
N LEU A 726 -11.42 18.11 -12.10
CA LEU A 726 -11.05 19.51 -11.91
C LEU A 726 -9.76 19.84 -12.67
N VAL A 727 -8.73 19.00 -12.52
CA VAL A 727 -7.39 19.23 -13.07
C VAL A 727 -7.19 18.63 -14.47
N LYS A 728 -8.25 18.11 -15.11
CA LYS A 728 -8.17 17.37 -16.40
C LYS A 728 -7.49 18.16 -17.51
N ASP A 729 -7.67 19.49 -17.50
CA ASP A 729 -7.17 20.42 -18.52
C ASP A 729 -5.80 21.02 -18.12
N ASP A 730 -5.30 20.77 -16.90
CA ASP A 730 -3.98 21.24 -16.42
C ASP A 730 -2.80 20.46 -17.05
N PHE A 731 -3.10 19.43 -17.85
CA PHE A 731 -2.12 18.53 -18.48
C PHE A 731 -2.43 18.39 -19.98
N ASP A 732 -1.38 18.28 -20.80
CA ASP A 732 -1.50 18.10 -22.25
C ASP A 732 -1.82 16.64 -22.66
N GLU A 733 -1.98 16.40 -23.96
CA GLU A 733 -2.24 15.05 -24.51
C GLU A 733 -1.13 14.02 -24.20
N ASN A 734 0.06 14.47 -23.79
CA ASN A 734 1.20 13.64 -23.39
C ASN A 734 1.26 13.43 -21.87
N GLY A 735 0.39 14.08 -21.08
CA GLY A 735 0.42 14.08 -19.62
C GLY A 735 1.43 15.06 -19.01
N ALA A 736 1.99 15.99 -19.79
CA ALA A 736 2.87 17.05 -19.29
C ALA A 736 2.04 18.21 -18.71
N TYR A 737 2.46 18.76 -17.56
CA TYR A 737 1.75 19.86 -16.90
C TYR A 737 1.82 21.15 -17.73
N ALA A 738 0.66 21.67 -18.13
CA ALA A 738 0.48 22.82 -19.02
C ALA A 738 0.18 24.14 -18.26
N GLY A 739 0.27 24.13 -16.93
CA GLY A 739 -0.16 25.21 -16.04
C GLY A 739 -1.54 24.95 -15.43
N CYS A 740 -1.93 25.75 -14.43
CA CYS A 740 -3.23 25.60 -13.79
C CYS A 740 -4.35 26.18 -14.69
N LYS A 741 -4.87 25.37 -15.61
CA LYS A 741 -6.01 25.69 -16.47
C LYS A 741 -7.31 25.76 -15.70
N LEU A 742 -7.43 24.99 -14.61
CA LEU A 742 -8.44 25.20 -13.58
C LEU A 742 -8.41 26.63 -13.03
N CYS A 743 -7.23 27.22 -12.82
CA CYS A 743 -7.11 28.60 -12.34
C CYS A 743 -7.50 29.59 -13.44
N GLU A 744 -6.92 29.46 -14.64
CA GLU A 744 -7.20 30.34 -15.80
C GLU A 744 -8.70 30.41 -16.14
N ARG A 745 -9.40 29.28 -16.06
CA ARG A 745 -10.83 29.14 -16.34
C ARG A 745 -11.74 29.95 -15.39
N TRP A 746 -11.30 30.18 -14.16
CA TRP A 746 -12.09 30.81 -13.09
C TRP A 746 -11.47 32.13 -12.59
N GLU A 747 -10.56 32.76 -13.36
CA GLU A 747 -9.93 34.05 -13.01
C GLU A 747 -10.95 35.18 -12.79
N SER A 748 -12.03 35.22 -13.59
CA SER A 748 -13.12 36.21 -13.50
C SER A 748 -13.86 36.11 -12.16
N GLU A 749 -14.15 34.89 -11.74
CA GLU A 749 -14.85 34.56 -10.51
C GLU A 749 -13.93 34.75 -9.30
N MET A 750 -12.63 34.48 -9.44
CA MET A 750 -11.61 34.84 -8.44
C MET A 750 -11.53 36.36 -8.22
N MET A 751 -11.73 37.18 -9.25
CA MET A 751 -11.70 38.65 -9.11
C MET A 751 -12.99 39.22 -8.52
N THR A 752 -14.15 38.67 -8.88
CA THR A 752 -15.48 39.19 -8.48
C THR A 752 -16.01 38.63 -7.16
N ASN A 753 -15.59 37.42 -6.76
CA ASN A 753 -16.02 36.79 -5.51
C ASN A 753 -15.14 37.22 -4.32
N CYS A 754 -15.73 37.17 -3.12
CA CYS A 754 -15.04 37.42 -1.86
C CYS A 754 -14.14 36.27 -1.40
N CYS A 755 -14.44 35.05 -1.85
CA CYS A 755 -14.22 33.85 -1.05
C CYS A 755 -13.84 32.67 -1.95
N GLY A 756 -12.65 32.09 -1.78
CA GLY A 756 -12.13 31.05 -2.68
C GLY A 756 -12.86 29.70 -2.57
N ASP A 757 -13.43 29.39 -1.40
CA ASP A 757 -14.24 28.19 -1.17
C ASP A 757 -15.55 28.17 -1.97
N SER A 758 -16.17 29.33 -2.15
CA SER A 758 -17.32 29.53 -3.04
C SER A 758 -16.98 29.16 -4.50
N ILE A 759 -15.76 29.46 -4.94
CA ILE A 759 -15.27 29.17 -6.29
C ILE A 759 -14.93 27.69 -6.44
N VAL A 760 -14.29 27.07 -5.43
CA VAL A 760 -14.10 25.60 -5.38
C VAL A 760 -15.44 24.89 -5.47
N GLY A 761 -16.45 25.32 -4.71
CA GLY A 761 -17.79 24.73 -4.77
C GLY A 761 -18.44 24.85 -6.16
N TRP A 762 -18.19 25.94 -6.88
CA TRP A 762 -18.73 26.15 -8.23
C TRP A 762 -17.96 25.38 -9.30
N ALA A 763 -16.62 25.34 -9.23
CA ALA A 763 -15.78 24.52 -10.10
C ALA A 763 -16.07 23.01 -9.94
N VAL A 764 -16.31 22.55 -8.71
CA VAL A 764 -16.75 21.17 -8.42
C VAL A 764 -18.13 20.89 -9.02
N HIS A 765 -19.05 21.86 -8.99
CA HIS A 765 -20.37 21.75 -9.61
C HIS A 765 -20.29 21.65 -11.15
N GLU A 766 -19.64 22.60 -11.83
CA GLU A 766 -19.60 22.66 -13.30
C GLU A 766 -18.58 21.68 -13.91
N ASP A 767 -17.32 21.72 -13.46
CA ASP A 767 -16.20 21.10 -14.18
C ASP A 767 -16.02 19.63 -13.83
N ALA A 768 -16.37 19.28 -12.59
CA ALA A 768 -16.40 17.91 -12.10
C ALA A 768 -17.80 17.29 -12.09
N ALA A 769 -18.86 18.03 -12.44
CA ALA A 769 -20.25 17.56 -12.42
C ALA A 769 -20.63 16.90 -11.07
N THR A 770 -20.27 17.55 -9.96
CA THR A 770 -20.33 16.99 -8.59
C THR A 770 -21.08 17.94 -7.65
N ASN A 771 -22.09 17.44 -6.94
CA ASN A 771 -22.72 18.19 -5.85
C ASN A 771 -21.97 17.99 -4.53
N LEU A 772 -21.99 19.02 -3.66
CA LEU A 772 -21.52 18.87 -2.29
C LEU A 772 -22.35 17.82 -1.54
N SER A 773 -21.66 16.81 -1.01
CA SER A 773 -22.18 15.93 0.03
C SER A 773 -21.98 16.62 1.39
N GLY A 774 -22.97 17.39 1.83
CA GLY A 774 -22.88 18.19 3.05
C GLY A 774 -22.89 17.33 4.32
N LEU A 775 -21.85 17.46 5.15
CA LEU A 775 -21.61 16.65 6.35
C LEU A 775 -21.43 17.51 7.62
N TRP A 776 -22.15 18.64 7.71
CA TRP A 776 -22.35 19.32 9.00
C TRP A 776 -23.23 18.46 9.92
N PRO A 777 -23.00 18.46 11.25
CA PRO A 777 -21.95 19.17 11.99
C PRO A 777 -20.65 18.38 12.16
N MET A 778 -20.47 17.22 11.52
CA MET A 778 -19.21 16.48 11.62
C MET A 778 -18.03 17.37 11.17
N PHE A 779 -18.21 18.10 10.06
CA PHE A 779 -17.40 19.28 9.72
C PHE A 779 -18.07 20.52 10.33
N ASN A 780 -17.46 21.14 11.35
CA ASN A 780 -18.11 22.20 12.13
C ASN A 780 -17.41 23.59 11.99
N PRO A 781 -18.16 24.67 11.67
CA PRO A 781 -17.64 26.03 11.51
C PRO A 781 -17.37 26.79 12.81
N HIS A 782 -17.83 26.29 13.97
CA HIS A 782 -17.54 26.92 15.26
C HIS A 782 -16.14 26.60 15.80
N PRO A 783 -15.54 27.52 16.58
CA PRO A 783 -14.42 27.20 17.46
C PRO A 783 -14.89 26.22 18.55
N LEU A 784 -13.95 25.45 19.12
CA LEU A 784 -14.21 24.46 20.17
C LEU A 784 -15.15 24.97 21.29
N HIS A 785 -14.89 26.15 21.83
CA HIS A 785 -15.71 26.73 22.91
C HIS A 785 -17.08 27.24 22.45
N GLY A 786 -17.24 27.52 21.16
CA GLY A 786 -18.46 28.02 20.56
C GLY A 786 -19.47 26.94 20.15
N VAL A 787 -19.10 25.66 20.19
CA VAL A 787 -19.95 24.52 19.80
C VAL A 787 -21.25 24.49 20.62
N PRO A 788 -22.44 24.59 19.98
CA PRO A 788 -23.75 24.59 20.64
C PRO A 788 -24.22 23.16 20.85
N PHE A 789 -23.69 22.51 21.90
CA PHE A 789 -24.07 21.15 22.28
C PHE A 789 -25.59 21.08 22.49
N SER A 790 -26.19 20.24 21.67
CA SER A 790 -27.64 20.12 21.46
C SER A 790 -27.91 18.81 20.72
N LYS A 791 -29.19 18.45 20.53
CA LYS A 791 -29.59 17.22 19.84
C LYS A 791 -29.01 17.06 18.44
N LEU A 792 -28.72 18.17 17.75
CA LEU A 792 -28.15 18.18 16.40
C LEU A 792 -26.64 17.89 16.36
N TYR A 793 -25.95 17.91 17.50
CA TYR A 793 -24.50 17.64 17.58
C TYR A 793 -24.21 16.35 18.37
N TRP A 794 -25.00 16.07 19.40
CA TRP A 794 -24.58 15.29 20.56
C TRP A 794 -23.94 13.93 20.26
N CYS A 795 -24.62 13.05 19.52
CA CYS A 795 -24.16 11.69 19.23
C CYS A 795 -23.35 11.58 17.94
N GLU A 796 -22.94 12.71 17.37
CA GLU A 796 -22.37 12.79 16.02
C GLU A 796 -20.84 12.87 16.07
N PRO A 797 -20.11 12.17 15.17
CA PRO A 797 -18.65 12.17 15.17
C PRO A 797 -18.06 13.53 14.82
N VAL A 798 -17.08 13.99 15.62
CA VAL A 798 -16.33 15.21 15.34
C VAL A 798 -15.29 14.90 14.26
N ILE A 799 -15.35 15.56 13.09
CA ILE A 799 -14.32 15.44 12.05
C ILE A 799 -13.39 16.66 12.10
N SER A 800 -13.97 17.87 12.16
CA SER A 800 -13.19 19.11 12.21
C SER A 800 -13.88 20.25 12.96
N MET A 801 -13.07 21.14 13.56
CA MET A 801 -13.52 22.36 14.25
C MET A 801 -12.61 23.55 13.91
N HIS A 802 -13.22 24.59 13.35
CA HIS A 802 -12.53 25.75 12.79
C HIS A 802 -12.39 26.90 13.81
N LYS A 803 -11.23 27.58 13.81
CA LYS A 803 -10.83 28.61 14.80
C LYS A 803 -10.63 28.08 16.23
N THR A 804 -10.16 26.83 16.37
CA THR A 804 -9.73 26.32 17.68
C THR A 804 -8.48 27.08 18.13
N THR A 805 -8.36 27.44 19.42
CA THR A 805 -7.22 28.25 19.89
C THR A 805 -5.92 27.44 19.86
N PRO A 806 -4.74 28.08 19.78
CA PRO A 806 -3.47 27.37 19.84
C PRO A 806 -3.31 26.48 21.08
N GLU A 807 -3.74 26.99 22.23
CA GLU A 807 -3.71 26.33 23.53
C GLU A 807 -4.64 25.11 23.54
N ASP A 808 -5.88 25.29 23.09
CA ASP A 808 -6.87 24.22 22.99
C ASP A 808 -6.47 23.14 21.99
N THR A 809 -5.83 23.51 20.87
CA THR A 809 -5.41 22.57 19.83
C THR A 809 -4.39 21.57 20.39
N ILE A 810 -3.44 22.04 21.21
CA ILE A 810 -2.43 21.18 21.85
C ILE A 810 -3.03 20.38 23.01
N GLY A 811 -3.92 20.99 23.81
CA GLY A 811 -4.61 20.32 24.92
C GLY A 811 -5.53 19.19 24.46
N LEU A 812 -6.38 19.48 23.46
CA LEU A 812 -7.35 18.55 22.89
C LEU A 812 -6.67 17.37 22.20
N TRP A 813 -5.57 17.58 21.48
CA TRP A 813 -4.82 16.50 20.83
C TRP A 813 -4.24 15.50 21.84
N LYS A 814 -3.63 15.99 22.92
CA LYS A 814 -3.15 15.12 24.00
C LYS A 814 -4.30 14.41 24.72
N TRP A 815 -5.41 15.10 24.93
CA TRP A 815 -6.60 14.50 25.52
C TRP A 815 -7.19 13.39 24.61
N GLU A 816 -7.23 13.57 23.28
CA GLU A 816 -7.68 12.59 22.30
C GLU A 816 -6.85 11.28 22.37
N GLU A 817 -5.52 11.38 22.23
CA GLU A 817 -4.59 10.24 22.39
C GLU A 817 -4.79 9.54 23.75
N SER A 818 -5.10 10.30 24.81
CA SER A 818 -5.31 9.77 26.15
C SER A 818 -6.60 8.98 26.35
N ARG A 819 -7.57 9.05 25.41
CA ARG A 819 -8.92 8.47 25.58
C ARG A 819 -9.51 7.71 24.38
N ARG A 820 -8.88 7.74 23.20
CA ARG A 820 -9.41 7.14 21.96
C ARG A 820 -9.85 5.68 22.14
N GLU A 821 -10.99 5.33 21.55
CA GLU A 821 -11.61 4.01 21.67
C GLU A 821 -11.53 3.19 20.37
N ALA A 822 -11.38 1.87 20.48
CA ALA A 822 -11.15 1.03 19.30
C ALA A 822 -12.35 1.02 18.35
N ASN A 823 -13.57 0.87 18.88
CA ASN A 823 -14.79 0.61 18.11
C ASN A 823 -15.81 1.77 18.17
N ARG A 824 -15.45 2.89 18.81
CA ARG A 824 -16.27 4.10 18.97
C ARG A 824 -15.47 5.32 18.47
N PRO A 825 -15.99 6.14 17.56
CA PRO A 825 -15.37 7.42 17.18
C PRO A 825 -15.54 8.46 18.29
N LEU A 826 -14.76 9.54 18.27
CA LEU A 826 -14.94 10.66 19.20
C LEU A 826 -16.23 11.42 18.84
N LEU A 827 -17.17 11.56 19.78
CA LEU A 827 -18.44 12.26 19.58
C LEU A 827 -18.43 13.66 20.23
N TYR A 828 -19.34 14.55 19.82
CA TYR A 828 -19.51 15.83 20.52
C TYR A 828 -19.88 15.63 22.00
N ALA A 829 -20.66 14.59 22.34
CA ALA A 829 -20.95 14.19 23.73
C ALA A 829 -19.69 13.95 24.58
N ASP A 830 -18.58 13.51 23.99
CA ASP A 830 -17.31 13.31 24.71
C ASP A 830 -16.63 14.65 25.08
N MET A 831 -16.84 15.69 24.28
CA MET A 831 -16.15 16.98 24.41
C MET A 831 -16.63 17.82 25.60
N ILE A 832 -17.86 17.60 26.08
CA ILE A 832 -18.41 18.32 27.23
C ILE A 832 -17.52 18.15 28.49
N GLN A 833 -16.86 16.99 28.58
CA GLN A 833 -15.91 16.64 29.63
C GLN A 833 -14.56 17.37 29.49
N TYR A 834 -14.08 17.60 28.26
CA TYR A 834 -12.88 18.42 28.03
C TYR A 834 -13.13 19.88 28.46
N LEU A 835 -14.33 20.39 28.19
CA LEU A 835 -14.75 21.76 28.48
C LEU A 835 -15.24 21.98 29.92
N ASN A 836 -15.33 20.91 30.72
CA ASN A 836 -15.80 20.92 32.10
C ASN A 836 -17.18 21.58 32.30
N LEU A 837 -18.04 21.53 31.28
CA LEU A 837 -19.34 22.22 31.23
C LEU A 837 -20.39 21.66 32.20
N THR A 838 -20.07 20.56 32.89
CA THR A 838 -20.89 19.99 33.97
C THR A 838 -20.69 20.66 35.33
N ASP A 839 -19.64 21.47 35.50
CA ASP A 839 -19.23 22.03 36.80
C ASP A 839 -18.88 23.53 36.78
N VAL A 840 -18.97 24.20 35.62
CA VAL A 840 -18.77 25.65 35.49
C VAL A 840 -20.10 26.37 35.71
N GLU A 841 -20.40 26.77 36.95
CA GLU A 841 -21.69 27.41 37.30
C GLU A 841 -21.77 28.87 36.79
N VAL A 842 -20.72 29.67 36.99
CA VAL A 842 -20.67 31.10 36.63
C VAL A 842 -19.29 31.49 36.08
N ARG A 843 -19.25 32.38 35.09
CA ARG A 843 -18.05 33.11 34.64
C ARG A 843 -18.35 34.60 34.50
N VAL A 844 -17.33 35.42 34.72
CA VAL A 844 -17.41 36.89 34.70
C VAL A 844 -16.41 37.43 33.69
N ASP A 845 -16.76 38.54 33.01
CA ASP A 845 -16.09 39.05 31.81
C ASP A 845 -16.07 37.98 30.70
N TRP A 846 -17.22 37.33 30.53
CA TRP A 846 -17.40 36.15 29.70
C TRP A 846 -18.78 36.13 29.02
N ASP A 847 -18.80 35.91 27.71
CA ASP A 847 -19.99 35.84 26.87
C ASP A 847 -20.24 34.40 26.43
N ASN A 848 -21.45 33.91 26.68
CA ASN A 848 -21.92 32.57 26.34
C ASN A 848 -23.23 32.60 25.51
N ALA A 849 -23.69 33.80 25.10
CA ALA A 849 -24.94 34.06 24.40
C ALA A 849 -24.76 34.77 23.04
N ASP A 850 -23.52 34.89 22.56
CA ASP A 850 -23.15 35.35 21.20
C ASP A 850 -23.83 34.56 20.07
N TRP A 851 -24.24 33.33 20.34
CA TRP A 851 -24.98 32.45 19.43
C TRP A 851 -26.19 31.83 20.13
N ASP A 852 -27.29 31.71 19.38
CA ASP A 852 -28.55 31.09 19.81
C ASP A 852 -29.18 31.66 21.10
N GLY A 853 -28.86 32.92 21.40
CA GLY A 853 -29.42 33.69 22.49
C GLY A 853 -30.79 34.30 22.16
N TYR A 854 -31.71 34.25 23.13
CA TYR A 854 -33.04 34.84 23.05
C TYR A 854 -33.36 35.65 24.33
N PRO A 855 -34.20 36.71 24.25
CA PRO A 855 -34.48 37.55 25.41
C PRO A 855 -35.38 36.84 26.42
N ALA A 856 -35.15 37.11 27.71
CA ALA A 856 -36.05 36.73 28.79
C ALA A 856 -37.49 37.32 28.63
N PRO A 857 -38.50 36.84 29.38
CA PRO A 857 -39.84 37.44 29.40
C PRO A 857 -39.83 38.90 29.85
N LYS A 858 -40.54 39.78 29.13
CA LYS A 858 -40.51 41.24 29.33
C LYS A 858 -41.10 41.73 30.65
N ASP A 859 -42.02 40.96 31.22
CA ASP A 859 -42.90 41.39 32.32
C ASP A 859 -42.46 40.80 33.69
N GLY A 860 -41.18 40.45 33.83
CA GLY A 860 -40.61 39.83 35.04
C GLY A 860 -39.27 40.42 35.47
N ASP A 861 -38.87 40.11 36.70
CA ASP A 861 -37.70 40.68 37.39
C ASP A 861 -36.32 40.32 36.81
N ALA A 862 -36.28 39.50 35.75
CA ALA A 862 -35.06 38.99 35.11
C ALA A 862 -34.07 40.09 34.64
N TYR A 863 -34.52 41.35 34.53
CA TYR A 863 -33.69 42.50 34.12
C TYR A 863 -33.12 43.32 35.30
N ASN A 864 -33.37 42.90 36.54
CA ASN A 864 -32.90 43.61 37.74
C ASN A 864 -31.45 43.25 38.09
N SER A 865 -31.10 41.95 38.07
CA SER A 865 -29.79 41.41 38.42
C SER A 865 -29.41 40.17 37.59
N PHE A 866 -28.17 39.69 37.73
CA PHE A 866 -27.70 38.43 37.12
C PHE A 866 -28.37 37.22 37.78
N GLU A 867 -28.66 37.33 39.08
CA GLU A 867 -29.29 36.32 39.91
C GLU A 867 -30.77 36.15 39.53
N ASP A 868 -31.51 37.25 39.33
CA ASP A 868 -32.90 37.23 38.85
C ASP A 868 -32.98 36.68 37.41
N CYS A 869 -32.00 37.02 36.58
CA CYS A 869 -31.85 36.46 35.23
C CYS A 869 -31.64 34.93 35.28
N GLY A 870 -30.81 34.44 36.20
CA GLY A 870 -30.60 33.01 36.42
C GLY A 870 -31.82 32.28 36.97
N ALA A 871 -32.57 32.89 37.89
CA ALA A 871 -33.84 32.36 38.38
C ALA A 871 -34.86 32.21 37.25
N ALA A 872 -35.03 33.25 36.42
CA ALA A 872 -35.95 33.22 35.29
C ALA A 872 -35.52 32.21 34.19
N CYS A 873 -34.21 31.97 34.00
CA CYS A 873 -33.70 30.90 33.15
C CYS A 873 -34.07 29.51 33.70
N LYS A 874 -34.00 29.32 35.02
CA LYS A 874 -34.42 28.06 35.67
C LYS A 874 -35.94 27.82 35.56
N ASP A 875 -36.76 28.86 35.45
CA ASP A 875 -38.19 28.70 35.15
C ASP A 875 -38.48 28.39 33.66
N ASP A 876 -37.70 28.90 32.70
CA ASP A 876 -37.85 28.56 31.27
C ASP A 876 -37.20 27.20 30.93
N LYS A 877 -38.06 26.21 30.66
CA LYS A 877 -37.67 24.84 30.27
C LYS A 877 -36.73 24.72 29.07
N ASN A 878 -36.56 25.77 28.27
CA ASN A 878 -35.69 25.79 27.10
C ASN A 878 -34.34 26.48 27.36
N CYS A 879 -34.12 27.10 28.53
CA CYS A 879 -32.88 27.77 28.87
C CYS A 879 -31.89 26.79 29.53
N PHE A 880 -30.69 26.65 28.98
CA PHE A 880 -29.60 25.87 29.59
C PHE A 880 -28.55 26.75 30.27
N GLN A 881 -28.43 27.99 29.81
CA GLN A 881 -27.44 28.96 30.27
C GLN A 881 -27.93 30.36 29.93
N TRP A 882 -27.48 31.35 30.69
CA TRP A 882 -27.88 32.74 30.55
C TRP A 882 -26.67 33.68 30.51
N ASN A 883 -26.87 34.86 29.91
CA ASN A 883 -25.95 35.97 29.96
C ASN A 883 -26.64 37.24 30.45
N TYR A 884 -25.96 38.00 31.31
CA TYR A 884 -26.41 39.32 31.77
C TYR A 884 -25.38 40.39 31.40
N HIS A 885 -25.84 41.41 30.68
CA HIS A 885 -25.02 42.50 30.15
C HIS A 885 -25.87 43.76 29.88
N LEU A 886 -25.42 44.95 30.30
CA LEU A 886 -26.13 46.24 30.16
C LEU A 886 -27.61 46.18 30.60
N LYS A 887 -27.87 45.51 31.73
CA LYS A 887 -29.21 45.20 32.27
C LYS A 887 -30.15 44.52 31.26
N ARG A 888 -29.60 43.62 30.44
CA ARG A 888 -30.35 42.68 29.60
C ARG A 888 -30.04 41.27 30.03
N CYS A 889 -31.10 40.50 30.23
CA CYS A 889 -31.04 39.06 30.41
C CYS A 889 -31.29 38.35 29.07
N THR A 890 -30.35 37.49 28.69
CA THR A 890 -30.39 36.67 27.47
C THR A 890 -30.27 35.21 27.86
N PHE A 891 -31.30 34.42 27.54
CA PHE A 891 -31.31 32.96 27.68
C PHE A 891 -30.69 32.31 26.44
N VAL A 892 -30.17 31.08 26.57
CA VAL A 892 -29.59 30.32 25.46
C VAL A 892 -30.11 28.88 25.49
N LYS A 893 -30.53 28.37 24.32
CA LYS A 893 -31.17 27.04 24.20
C LYS A 893 -30.23 25.87 23.85
N SER A 894 -28.92 26.12 23.88
CA SER A 894 -27.86 25.14 23.69
C SER A 894 -26.80 25.29 24.78
N ILE A 895 -26.12 24.19 25.09
CA ILE A 895 -25.04 24.16 26.08
C ILE A 895 -23.74 24.51 25.33
N ARG A 896 -23.02 25.55 25.75
CA ARG A 896 -21.76 26.00 25.11
C ARG A 896 -20.91 26.84 26.04
N LEU A 897 -19.59 26.76 25.90
CA LEU A 897 -18.67 27.46 26.79
C LEU A 897 -18.57 28.96 26.47
N GLY A 898 -18.65 29.37 25.21
CA GLY A 898 -18.52 30.78 24.82
C GLY A 898 -17.07 31.30 24.87
N SER A 899 -16.87 32.59 25.12
CA SER A 899 -15.54 33.23 25.12
C SER A 899 -15.40 34.34 26.16
N ALA A 900 -14.15 34.63 26.54
CA ALA A 900 -13.83 35.81 27.33
C ALA A 900 -14.21 37.08 26.54
N ARG A 901 -14.89 38.03 27.19
CA ARG A 901 -15.34 39.28 26.58
C ARG A 901 -15.21 40.42 27.59
N GLU A 902 -14.34 41.38 27.27
CA GLU A 902 -14.08 42.53 28.12
C GLU A 902 -15.33 43.39 28.34
N ALA A 903 -15.38 44.11 29.46
CA ALA A 903 -16.49 44.99 29.79
C ALA A 903 -16.53 46.22 28.85
N GLN A 904 -17.55 46.30 27.99
CA GLN A 904 -17.69 47.33 26.96
C GLN A 904 -19.16 47.63 26.62
N VAL A 905 -19.49 48.87 26.23
CA VAL A 905 -20.84 49.23 25.77
C VAL A 905 -21.01 48.92 24.27
N ASP A 906 -21.19 47.65 23.93
CA ASP A 906 -21.32 47.18 22.54
C ASP A 906 -22.78 47.28 22.04
N SER A 907 -23.16 48.44 21.51
CA SER A 907 -24.54 48.66 21.05
C SER A 907 -24.64 49.50 19.77
N LYS A 908 -25.53 49.07 18.86
CA LYS A 908 -25.93 49.84 17.67
C LYS A 908 -27.02 50.90 17.95
N LYS A 909 -27.53 51.00 19.18
CA LYS A 909 -28.58 51.97 19.57
C LYS A 909 -27.96 53.21 20.24
N PRO A 910 -28.20 54.44 19.75
CA PRO A 910 -27.73 55.67 20.40
C PRO A 910 -28.17 55.78 21.87
N GLU A 911 -29.44 55.44 22.15
CA GLU A 911 -30.05 55.34 23.49
C GLU A 911 -29.21 54.56 24.54
N VAL A 912 -28.37 53.63 24.08
CA VAL A 912 -27.53 52.78 24.93
C VAL A 912 -26.11 53.33 25.03
N LEU A 913 -25.62 54.06 24.02
CA LEU A 913 -24.31 54.70 24.00
C LEU A 913 -24.31 56.04 24.76
N GLU A 914 -25.44 56.74 24.78
CA GLU A 914 -25.64 58.03 25.45
C GLU A 914 -25.95 57.91 26.95
N LYS A 915 -26.02 56.69 27.48
CA LYS A 915 -26.34 56.39 28.88
C LYS A 915 -25.09 56.08 29.68
N ASP A 916 -24.95 56.69 30.85
CA ASP A 916 -23.95 56.30 31.84
C ASP A 916 -24.23 54.89 32.39
N TRP A 917 -23.33 53.95 32.10
CA TRP A 917 -23.36 52.58 32.61
C TRP A 917 -22.27 52.39 33.66
N SER A 918 -22.59 51.76 34.80
CA SER A 918 -21.56 51.41 35.78
C SER A 918 -20.57 50.40 35.19
N ARG A 919 -19.37 50.29 35.79
CA ARG A 919 -18.39 49.28 35.36
C ARG A 919 -18.95 47.86 35.48
N GLU A 920 -19.88 47.61 36.40
CA GLU A 920 -20.52 46.32 36.61
C GLU A 920 -21.58 46.02 35.55
N ASP A 921 -22.41 47.01 35.17
CA ASP A 921 -23.36 46.89 34.06
C ASP A 921 -22.69 46.55 32.72
N GLN A 922 -21.45 47.03 32.52
CA GLN A 922 -20.68 46.84 31.29
C GLN A 922 -20.06 45.44 31.16
N ARG A 923 -19.98 44.65 32.24
CA ARG A 923 -19.42 43.29 32.20
C ARG A 923 -20.33 42.35 31.43
N PHE A 924 -19.78 41.23 30.98
CA PHE A 924 -20.55 40.07 30.54
C PHE A 924 -20.52 39.05 31.68
N MET A 925 -21.70 38.68 32.20
CA MET A 925 -21.83 37.66 33.24
C MET A 925 -22.55 36.44 32.66
N ALA A 926 -21.86 35.31 32.59
CA ALA A 926 -22.35 34.05 32.05
C ALA A 926 -22.66 33.07 33.18
N GLY A 927 -23.83 32.43 33.15
CA GLY A 927 -24.21 31.37 34.08
C GLY A 927 -24.79 30.15 33.35
N TRP A 928 -24.65 28.97 33.96
CA TRP A 928 -25.09 27.68 33.42
C TRP A 928 -25.98 26.93 34.41
N ASP A 929 -27.08 26.35 33.95
CA ASP A 929 -27.98 25.56 34.78
C ASP A 929 -27.46 24.11 34.92
N LEU A 930 -26.50 23.92 35.82
CA LEU A 930 -25.78 22.65 35.98
C LEU A 930 -26.69 21.45 36.32
N GLU A 931 -27.84 21.69 36.96
CA GLU A 931 -28.82 20.65 37.28
C GLU A 931 -29.48 20.15 35.98
N ARG A 932 -30.08 21.07 35.22
CA ARG A 932 -30.69 20.80 33.90
C ARG A 932 -29.69 20.27 32.86
N ILE A 933 -28.44 20.73 32.89
CA ILE A 933 -27.37 20.22 32.02
C ILE A 933 -27.09 18.74 32.32
N ARG A 934 -26.94 18.38 33.60
CA ARG A 934 -26.71 16.98 34.02
C ARG A 934 -27.93 16.10 33.72
N GLU A 935 -29.14 16.55 34.06
CA GLU A 935 -30.39 15.85 33.68
C GLU A 935 -30.48 15.63 32.17
N TRP A 936 -30.12 16.62 31.35
CA TRP A 936 -30.17 16.48 29.90
C TRP A 936 -29.13 15.48 29.39
N ILE A 937 -27.90 15.49 29.91
CA ILE A 937 -26.88 14.48 29.57
C ILE A 937 -27.37 13.08 29.90
N ASP A 938 -27.92 12.87 31.10
CA ASP A 938 -28.41 11.56 31.55
C ASP A 938 -29.56 11.03 30.67
N HIS A 939 -30.45 11.90 30.21
CA HIS A 939 -31.55 11.55 29.28
C HIS A 939 -31.13 11.36 27.82
N HIS A 940 -29.90 11.76 27.42
CA HIS A 940 -29.43 11.72 26.02
C HIS A 940 -28.18 10.84 25.87
N GLN A 941 -28.24 9.61 26.37
CA GLN A 941 -27.18 8.62 26.11
C GLN A 941 -27.09 8.26 24.62
N CYS A 942 -25.86 8.16 24.11
CA CYS A 942 -25.60 7.86 22.70
C CYS A 942 -25.35 6.37 22.48
N ASP A 943 -26.41 5.60 22.22
CA ASP A 943 -26.35 4.15 21.95
C ASP A 943 -25.37 3.79 20.82
N ARG A 944 -25.26 4.64 19.79
CA ARG A 944 -24.43 4.45 18.60
C ARG A 944 -23.92 5.78 18.03
N PRO A 945 -22.78 5.79 17.30
CA PRO A 945 -22.31 6.97 16.59
C PRO A 945 -23.22 7.32 15.40
N HIS A 946 -23.71 8.55 15.37
CA HIS A 946 -24.56 9.07 14.30
C HIS A 946 -23.72 9.60 13.13
N TRP A 947 -23.26 8.70 12.25
CA TRP A 947 -22.57 9.11 11.02
C TRP A 947 -23.56 9.76 10.05
N VAL A 948 -23.58 11.09 9.99
CA VAL A 948 -24.62 11.81 9.24
C VAL A 948 -24.58 11.49 7.74
N ARG A 949 -25.75 11.36 7.13
CA ARG A 949 -25.86 11.28 5.67
C ARG A 949 -25.61 12.64 5.02
N PRO A 950 -25.10 12.67 3.77
CA PRO A 950 -25.06 13.87 2.95
C PRO A 950 -26.40 14.62 2.94
N SER A 951 -26.39 15.88 3.34
CA SER A 951 -27.54 16.78 3.30
C SER A 951 -27.09 18.21 3.05
N THR A 952 -27.86 18.93 2.23
CA THR A 952 -27.75 20.39 2.05
C THR A 952 -28.91 21.14 2.71
N GLU A 953 -29.91 20.43 3.24
CA GLU A 953 -30.99 21.02 4.06
C GLU A 953 -30.55 21.18 5.53
N ARG A 954 -29.67 20.29 6.02
CA ARG A 954 -29.09 20.34 7.37
C ARG A 954 -27.84 21.23 7.35
N ILE A 955 -28.03 22.51 7.68
CA ILE A 955 -27.00 23.57 7.66
C ILE A 955 -26.77 24.17 9.05
N PHE A 956 -25.69 24.96 9.15
CA PHE A 956 -25.33 25.79 10.29
C PHE A 956 -26.19 27.06 10.40
#